data_AF-A0A2W6YPV3-F1
#
_entry.id   AF-A0A2W6YPV3-F1
#
_cell.length_a   1.000
_cell.length_b   1.000
_cell.length_c   1.000
_cell.angle_alpha   90.00
_cell.angle_beta   90.00
_cell.angle_gamma   90.00
#
_symmetry.space_group_name_H-M   'P 1'
#
loop_
_entity.id
_entity.type
_entity.pdbx_description
1 polymer ?
#
loop_
_entity_poly.entity_id
_entity_poly.type
_entity_poly.pdbx_seq_one_letter_code
_entity_poly.pdbx_strand_id
1 'polypeptide(L)'
;MRPGILFVVVGPSGVGKDTLIDGARAALEGDPRFVFARRLITRPADAGGEEHEAISQDELAALEREGALLASWGAHGLRYGLRASLLDDILNGRHVVANGSRGVLEDLSAAVPRMVVLSITASPDVVAKRLAGRGRESADEIAIRLARSVPDLPRALEIATIVNDGAPEEGIESLLSAIDDATRRLVLRSVPIDGWRDSIAYLPADGLLGTEEFDGPGKVDLAARGRSIRARVHIVDAGWLLAPHEVGLSREAFAALGLPEGSEVALTRTPPQRSRDALRAKIQGRELDASDYETVLRDIVEGRYPESEIAAFLVAATRSLSDGEVAALASVRASFSTPLSWDEAIVVDKHSLGGIPGSRITMIVAPIVAAHGLAMPKTSSRAITSAAGTADAMEVLAKVDLTVDEVRRAVGEARACIAWNGRLNHSAVDDVMNAITRPLGIDSNRWSVASILSKKLTAGSTHVAVDLPYGPRAKLRGLEEASEMARLFETVGRSVGLHVEACPTCGAGPIGRGIGPALEVRDVLWVLEGDAAAPADLRAKALDFAGRILSWDPAIGSPEAGRERALALLASGAARAALDRIVQAQGRRAVPARPGPLTHVVRARRAGRIGGVDGWRIAGIARRAGAPFDKGAGIDLLRRAGDDVTAGEALFVIHAAAAPDLQAAAAMAEQDDGFPFAAG
;
A
#
# COMPACT_ATOMS: atom_id res chain seq x y z
N MET A 1 -6.46 15.93 36.89
CA MET A 1 -5.12 15.35 36.61
C MET A 1 -5.28 13.84 36.58
N ARG A 2 -4.65 13.12 35.63
CA ARG A 2 -4.73 11.65 35.59
C ARG A 2 -3.97 11.10 36.81
N PRO A 3 -4.50 10.11 37.55
CA PRO A 3 -3.74 9.46 38.62
C PRO A 3 -2.44 8.88 38.08
N GLY A 4 -1.40 8.89 38.91
CA GLY A 4 -0.12 8.26 38.65
C GLY A 4 -0.23 6.74 38.60
N ILE A 5 0.92 6.08 38.45
CA ILE A 5 1.01 4.63 38.30
C ILE A 5 1.80 4.10 39.49
N LEU A 6 1.30 3.04 40.13
CA LEU A 6 2.11 2.27 41.07
C LEU A 6 2.94 1.24 40.30
N PHE A 7 4.25 1.45 40.25
CA PHE A 7 5.22 0.48 39.74
C PHE A 7 5.70 -0.42 40.87
N VAL A 8 5.33 -1.70 40.85
CA VAL A 8 5.76 -2.67 41.87
C VAL A 8 6.87 -3.54 41.33
N VAL A 9 8.08 -3.35 41.84
CA VAL A 9 9.25 -4.14 41.44
C VAL A 9 9.26 -5.45 42.22
N VAL A 10 9.21 -6.58 41.51
CA VAL A 10 9.20 -7.93 42.09
C VAL A 10 10.25 -8.80 41.41
N GLY A 11 10.68 -9.86 42.08
CA GLY A 11 11.69 -10.79 41.55
C GLY A 11 12.33 -11.62 42.65
N PRO A 12 13.00 -12.73 42.30
CA PRO A 12 13.64 -13.60 43.28
C PRO A 12 14.77 -12.88 44.05
N SER A 13 15.20 -13.49 45.16
CA SER A 13 16.37 -13.00 45.91
C SER A 13 17.63 -13.11 45.03
N GLY A 14 18.52 -12.11 45.07
CA GLY A 14 19.77 -12.11 44.29
C GLY A 14 19.65 -11.67 42.82
N VAL A 15 18.45 -11.40 42.32
CA VAL A 15 18.21 -10.98 40.91
C VAL A 15 18.65 -9.53 40.61
N GLY A 16 19.05 -8.76 41.63
CA GLY A 16 19.54 -7.38 41.46
C GLY A 16 18.49 -6.27 41.58
N LYS A 17 17.29 -6.54 42.15
CA LYS A 17 16.21 -5.54 42.30
C LYS A 17 16.68 -4.21 42.88
N ASP A 18 17.36 -4.25 44.01
CA ASP A 18 17.76 -3.04 44.74
C ASP A 18 18.72 -2.18 43.89
N THR A 19 19.68 -2.82 43.22
CA THR A 19 20.58 -2.15 42.27
C THR A 19 19.84 -1.46 41.12
N LEU A 20 18.82 -2.10 40.54
CA LEU A 20 18.04 -1.49 39.45
C LEU A 20 17.15 -0.35 39.96
N ILE A 21 16.55 -0.51 41.14
CA ILE A 21 15.73 0.55 41.77
C ILE A 21 16.59 1.76 42.12
N ASP A 22 17.78 1.55 42.68
CA ASP A 22 18.71 2.62 43.03
C ASP A 22 19.22 3.34 41.77
N GLY A 23 19.54 2.59 40.71
CA GLY A 23 19.91 3.17 39.42
C GLY A 23 18.78 3.97 38.78
N ALA A 24 17.54 3.46 38.82
CA ALA A 24 16.37 4.21 38.37
C ALA A 24 16.09 5.45 39.23
N ARG A 25 16.32 5.38 40.55
CA ARG A 25 16.19 6.53 41.47
C ARG A 25 17.17 7.63 41.12
N ALA A 26 18.43 7.28 40.85
CA ALA A 26 19.44 8.24 40.43
C ALA A 26 19.12 8.86 39.06
N ALA A 27 18.66 8.05 38.10
CA ALA A 27 18.30 8.53 36.76
C ALA A 27 17.06 9.44 36.74
N LEU A 28 16.11 9.21 37.65
CA LEU A 28 14.87 10.01 37.78
C LEU A 28 14.96 11.06 38.91
N GLU A 29 16.17 11.31 39.43
CA GLU A 29 16.38 12.29 40.49
C GLU A 29 16.02 13.70 39.99
N GLY A 30 15.15 14.38 40.72
CA GLY A 30 14.69 15.73 40.37
C GLY A 30 13.45 15.79 39.47
N ASP A 31 12.93 14.66 38.97
CA ASP A 31 11.63 14.62 38.30
C ASP A 31 10.49 14.59 39.35
N PRO A 32 9.72 15.68 39.52
CA PRO A 32 8.68 15.76 40.55
C PRO A 32 7.51 14.78 40.32
N ARG A 33 7.44 14.16 39.13
CA ARG A 33 6.42 13.15 38.80
C ARG A 33 6.70 11.81 39.45
N PHE A 34 7.93 11.52 39.91
CA PHE A 34 8.28 10.22 40.46
C PHE A 34 8.52 10.28 41.97
N VAL A 35 8.04 9.24 42.66
CA VAL A 35 8.24 9.02 44.09
C VAL A 35 8.74 7.60 44.28
N PHE A 36 9.90 7.45 44.91
CA PHE A 36 10.41 6.14 45.29
C PHE A 36 9.93 5.82 46.71
N ALA A 37 9.08 4.82 46.83
CA ALA A 37 8.49 4.44 48.11
C ALA A 37 9.54 3.85 49.05
N ARG A 38 9.59 4.37 50.29
CA ARG A 38 10.34 3.75 51.39
C ARG A 38 9.46 2.73 52.07
N ARG A 39 9.98 1.51 52.23
CA ARG A 39 9.27 0.44 52.95
C ARG A 39 9.39 0.63 54.45
N LEU A 40 8.32 0.31 55.17
CA LEU A 40 8.37 0.04 56.61
C LEU A 40 8.86 -1.40 56.81
N ILE A 41 9.91 -1.62 57.61
CA ILE A 41 10.47 -2.96 57.83
C ILE A 41 10.76 -3.18 59.31
N THR A 42 10.43 -4.36 59.82
CA THR A 42 10.70 -4.74 61.22
C THR A 42 12.16 -5.15 61.46
N ARG A 43 13.10 -4.34 60.97
CA ARG A 43 14.54 -4.54 61.05
C ARG A 43 15.22 -3.23 61.49
N PRO A 44 16.32 -3.28 62.25
CA PRO A 44 17.09 -2.08 62.61
C PRO A 44 17.58 -1.30 61.38
N ALA A 45 17.55 0.03 61.48
CA ALA A 45 17.92 0.94 60.39
C ALA A 45 19.39 0.79 59.93
N ASP A 46 20.26 0.30 60.81
CA ASP A 46 21.70 0.11 60.61
C ASP A 46 22.09 -1.28 60.07
N ALA A 47 21.11 -2.17 59.83
CA ALA A 47 21.36 -3.56 59.40
C ALA A 47 21.90 -3.72 57.95
N GLY A 48 22.12 -2.62 57.22
CA GLY A 48 22.60 -2.58 55.84
C GLY A 48 21.58 -3.10 54.80
N GLY A 49 21.67 -2.59 53.56
CA GLY A 49 20.76 -2.93 52.46
C GLY A 49 20.02 -1.71 51.92
N GLU A 50 18.76 -1.89 51.49
CA GLU A 50 17.95 -0.79 50.95
C GLU A 50 17.64 0.30 52.00
N GLU A 51 17.36 1.51 51.49
CA GLU A 51 16.83 2.62 52.29
C GLU A 51 15.39 2.30 52.73
N HIS A 52 15.16 2.19 54.04
CA HIS A 52 13.88 1.80 54.63
C HIS A 52 13.61 2.52 55.95
N GLU A 53 12.36 2.51 56.38
CA GLU A 53 11.93 3.05 57.67
C GLU A 53 11.80 1.90 58.68
N ALA A 54 12.62 1.92 59.73
CA ALA A 54 12.62 0.89 60.77
C ALA A 54 11.41 1.08 61.70
N ILE A 55 10.69 0.00 61.98
CA ILE A 55 9.48 0.00 62.83
C ILE A 55 9.41 -1.27 63.66
N SER A 56 8.82 -1.23 64.87
CA SER A 56 8.58 -2.46 65.64
C SER A 56 7.42 -3.28 65.06
N GLN A 57 7.33 -4.57 65.42
CA GLN A 57 6.19 -5.40 65.01
C GLN A 57 4.86 -4.86 65.55
N ASP A 58 4.84 -4.35 66.78
CA ASP A 58 3.64 -3.84 67.44
C ASP A 58 3.14 -2.54 66.79
N GLU A 59 4.06 -1.64 66.43
CA GLU A 59 3.74 -0.40 65.72
C GLU A 59 3.22 -0.67 64.31
N LEU A 60 3.84 -1.61 63.57
CA LEU A 60 3.35 -1.97 62.24
C LEU A 60 1.95 -2.60 62.30
N ALA A 61 1.69 -3.45 63.30
CA ALA A 61 0.36 -4.03 63.53
C ALA A 61 -0.68 -2.98 63.98
N ALA A 62 -0.26 -1.91 64.65
CA ALA A 62 -1.13 -0.76 64.95
C ALA A 62 -1.51 0.00 63.68
N LEU A 63 -0.54 0.34 62.83
CA LEU A 63 -0.79 1.00 61.54
C LEU A 63 -1.69 0.17 60.62
N GLU A 64 -1.54 -1.15 60.63
CA GLU A 64 -2.39 -2.07 59.88
C GLU A 64 -3.85 -2.04 60.38
N ARG A 65 -4.08 -2.03 61.71
CA ARG A 65 -5.43 -1.90 62.30
C ARG A 65 -6.07 -0.54 62.05
N GLU A 66 -5.26 0.51 61.94
CA GLU A 66 -5.70 1.87 61.68
C GLU A 66 -5.96 2.16 60.19
N GLY A 67 -5.68 1.19 59.30
CA GLY A 67 -5.80 1.38 57.85
C GLY A 67 -4.75 2.33 57.27
N ALA A 68 -3.66 2.59 57.99
CA ALA A 68 -2.58 3.49 57.60
C ALA A 68 -1.56 2.86 56.63
N LEU A 69 -1.78 1.62 56.20
CA LEU A 69 -0.96 0.89 55.24
C LEU A 69 -1.75 0.61 53.95
N LEU A 70 -1.10 0.85 52.81
CA LEU A 70 -1.59 0.46 51.49
C LEU A 70 -1.49 -1.06 51.30
N ALA A 71 -0.42 -1.68 51.82
CA ALA A 71 -0.24 -3.13 51.90
C ALA A 71 0.77 -3.49 52.99
N SER A 72 0.63 -4.69 53.54
CA SER A 72 1.52 -5.30 54.53
C SER A 72 1.78 -6.76 54.18
N TRP A 73 2.99 -7.28 54.45
CA TRP A 73 3.28 -8.72 54.28
C TRP A 73 4.40 -9.21 55.17
N GLY A 74 4.46 -10.53 55.38
CA GLY A 74 5.57 -11.21 56.03
C GLY A 74 6.51 -11.87 55.02
N ALA A 75 7.82 -11.73 55.21
CA ALA A 75 8.81 -12.50 54.47
C ALA A 75 10.10 -12.68 55.30
N HIS A 76 10.73 -13.86 55.23
CA HIS A 76 12.02 -14.15 55.90
C HIS A 76 12.07 -13.78 57.40
N GLY A 77 10.96 -13.94 58.13
CA GLY A 77 10.88 -13.60 59.56
C GLY A 77 10.73 -12.12 59.88
N LEU A 78 10.63 -11.26 58.86
CA LEU A 78 10.38 -9.82 58.99
C LEU A 78 8.98 -9.48 58.45
N ARG A 79 8.39 -8.40 58.95
CA ARG A 79 7.19 -7.79 58.35
C ARG A 79 7.57 -6.52 57.59
N TYR A 80 6.83 -6.28 56.52
CA TYR A 80 7.00 -5.18 55.60
C TYR A 80 5.68 -4.44 55.44
N GLY A 81 5.73 -3.13 55.17
CA GLY A 81 4.57 -2.32 54.86
C GLY A 81 4.85 -1.19 53.88
N LEU A 82 3.83 -0.81 53.12
CA LEU A 82 3.79 0.42 52.32
C LEU A 82 2.75 1.36 52.95
N ARG A 83 3.09 2.62 53.17
CA ARG A 83 2.19 3.61 53.80
C ARG A 83 1.01 3.93 52.89
N ALA A 84 -0.17 4.14 53.49
CA ALA A 84 -1.37 4.56 52.76
C ALA A 84 -1.23 5.94 52.10
N SER A 85 -0.36 6.82 52.62
CA SER A 85 -0.07 8.14 52.05
C SER A 85 0.46 8.09 50.61
N LEU A 86 1.00 6.95 50.16
CA LEU A 86 1.41 6.76 48.77
C LEU A 86 0.21 6.79 47.80
N LEU A 87 -1.00 6.50 48.28
CA LEU A 87 -2.22 6.64 47.47
C LEU A 87 -2.50 8.11 47.16
N ASP A 88 -2.25 9.03 48.09
CA ASP A 88 -2.41 10.46 47.85
C ASP A 88 -1.47 10.94 46.74
N ASP A 89 -0.24 10.42 46.72
CA ASP A 89 0.73 10.71 45.66
C ASP A 89 0.25 10.24 44.30
N ILE A 90 -0.27 9.01 44.25
CA ILE A 90 -0.85 8.43 43.04
C ILE A 90 -2.05 9.27 42.59
N LEU A 91 -2.98 9.60 43.48
CA LEU A 91 -4.16 10.39 43.15
C LEU A 91 -3.82 11.82 42.67
N ASN A 92 -2.71 12.38 43.17
CA ASN A 92 -2.17 13.67 42.73
C ASN A 92 -1.32 13.58 41.44
N GLY A 93 -1.29 12.42 40.77
CA GLY A 93 -0.62 12.26 39.48
C GLY A 93 0.86 11.88 39.55
N ARG A 94 1.40 11.60 40.75
CA ARG A 94 2.78 11.13 40.91
C ARG A 94 2.87 9.62 40.72
N HIS A 95 3.83 9.17 39.93
CA HIS A 95 4.16 7.76 39.76
C HIS A 95 4.97 7.27 40.97
N VAL A 96 4.53 6.18 41.59
CA VAL A 96 5.19 5.61 42.77
C VAL A 96 5.93 4.35 42.35
N VAL A 97 7.24 4.29 42.58
CA VAL A 97 8.05 3.08 42.38
C VAL A 97 8.31 2.44 43.73
N ALA A 98 7.83 1.20 43.92
CA ALA A 98 7.89 0.48 45.18
C ALA A 98 8.55 -0.89 45.02
N ASN A 99 9.43 -1.24 45.95
CA ASN A 99 9.97 -2.59 46.09
C ASN A 99 8.91 -3.48 46.75
N GLY A 100 8.31 -4.43 46.03
CA GLY A 100 7.15 -5.19 46.50
C GLY A 100 7.39 -6.70 46.66
N SER A 101 6.35 -7.40 47.08
CA SER A 101 6.28 -8.86 47.13
C SER A 101 5.16 -9.38 46.24
N ARG A 102 5.36 -10.55 45.63
CA ARG A 102 4.32 -11.21 44.80
C ARG A 102 3.04 -11.49 45.60
N GLY A 103 3.16 -11.73 46.91
CA GLY A 103 2.04 -12.08 47.79
C GLY A 103 1.05 -10.96 48.09
N VAL A 104 1.34 -9.71 47.70
CA VAL A 104 0.45 -8.54 47.94
C VAL A 104 0.03 -7.83 46.65
N LEU A 105 0.33 -8.43 45.49
CA LEU A 105 0.06 -7.77 44.21
C LEU A 105 -1.44 -7.60 43.94
N GLU A 106 -2.27 -8.57 44.32
CA GLU A 106 -3.72 -8.49 44.12
C GLU A 106 -4.34 -7.40 45.01
N ASP A 107 -3.94 -7.36 46.29
CA ASP A 107 -4.37 -6.32 47.24
C ASP A 107 -3.95 -4.93 46.78
N LEU A 108 -2.69 -4.76 46.36
CA LEU A 108 -2.18 -3.51 45.82
C LEU A 108 -2.93 -3.09 44.55
N SER A 109 -3.19 -4.03 43.63
CA SER A 109 -3.92 -3.75 42.39
C SER A 109 -5.36 -3.30 42.64
N ALA A 110 -5.99 -3.78 43.71
CA ALA A 110 -7.34 -3.37 44.09
C ALA A 110 -7.37 -2.01 44.81
N ALA A 111 -6.28 -1.64 45.48
CA ALA A 111 -6.17 -0.42 46.26
C ALA A 111 -5.79 0.84 45.45
N VAL A 112 -5.26 0.69 44.23
CA VAL A 112 -4.80 1.81 43.40
C VAL A 112 -5.50 1.85 42.03
N PRO A 113 -5.63 3.03 41.40
CA PRO A 113 -6.28 3.15 40.09
C PRO A 113 -5.58 2.39 38.95
N ARG A 114 -4.24 2.34 38.99
CA ARG A 114 -3.41 1.63 37.99
C ARG A 114 -2.12 1.15 38.62
N MET A 115 -1.78 -0.12 38.35
CA MET A 115 -0.55 -0.75 38.82
C MET A 115 0.16 -1.47 37.67
N VAL A 116 1.48 -1.34 37.59
CA VAL A 116 2.34 -2.09 36.68
C VAL A 116 3.36 -2.87 37.49
N VAL A 117 3.44 -4.18 37.26
CA VAL A 117 4.39 -5.07 37.93
C VAL A 117 5.66 -5.16 37.08
N LEU A 118 6.78 -4.70 37.64
CA LEU A 118 8.10 -4.79 37.03
C LEU A 118 8.78 -6.06 37.54
N SER A 119 8.63 -7.17 36.80
CA SER A 119 9.15 -8.49 37.18
C SER A 119 10.59 -8.66 36.71
N ILE A 120 11.54 -8.55 37.63
CA ILE A 120 12.96 -8.76 37.36
C ILE A 120 13.27 -10.26 37.38
N THR A 121 13.90 -10.74 36.32
CA THR A 121 14.35 -12.13 36.14
C THR A 121 15.83 -12.16 35.79
N ALA A 122 16.55 -13.21 36.16
CA ALA A 122 17.90 -13.50 35.70
C ALA A 122 18.11 -15.01 35.71
N SER A 123 19.04 -15.47 34.90
CA SER A 123 19.47 -16.86 34.81
C SER A 123 20.00 -17.38 36.16
N PRO A 124 19.80 -18.67 36.47
CA PRO A 124 20.24 -19.27 37.72
C PRO A 124 21.73 -19.07 38.00
N ASP A 125 22.58 -19.13 36.97
CA ASP A 125 24.03 -18.95 37.09
C ASP A 125 24.42 -17.53 37.48
N VAL A 126 23.72 -16.51 36.96
CA VAL A 126 23.93 -15.11 37.30
C VAL A 126 23.49 -14.85 38.74
N VAL A 127 22.35 -15.39 39.14
CA VAL A 127 21.86 -15.29 40.53
C VAL A 127 22.81 -15.98 41.50
N ALA A 128 23.31 -17.17 41.16
CA ALA A 128 24.30 -17.91 41.97
C ALA A 128 25.59 -17.10 42.17
N LYS A 129 26.15 -16.52 41.10
CA LYS A 129 27.34 -15.66 41.16
C LYS A 129 27.11 -14.42 42.02
N ARG A 130 25.96 -13.77 41.89
CA ARG A 130 25.59 -12.57 42.68
C ARG A 130 25.37 -12.90 44.16
N LEU A 131 24.81 -14.06 44.48
CA LEU A 131 24.64 -14.52 45.86
C LEU A 131 25.99 -14.91 46.48
N ALA A 132 26.84 -15.64 45.75
CA ALA A 132 28.19 -16.00 46.19
C ALA A 132 29.06 -14.76 46.45
N GLY A 133 28.97 -13.74 45.59
CA GLY A 133 29.70 -12.48 45.74
C GLY A 133 29.32 -11.65 46.98
N ARG A 134 28.19 -11.94 47.64
CA ARG A 134 27.79 -11.28 48.90
C ARG A 134 28.51 -11.84 50.12
N GLY A 135 29.08 -13.06 50.02
CA GLY A 135 29.87 -13.69 51.09
C GLY A 135 29.08 -14.04 52.37
N ARG A 136 27.74 -14.10 52.30
CA ARG A 136 26.85 -14.31 53.45
C ARG A 136 26.28 -15.74 53.56
N GLU A 137 26.55 -16.59 52.57
CA GLU A 137 25.86 -17.87 52.36
C GLU A 137 26.85 -18.92 51.81
N SER A 138 26.67 -20.19 52.20
CA SER A 138 27.40 -21.33 51.67
C SER A 138 26.86 -21.79 50.31
N ALA A 139 27.65 -22.54 49.54
CA ALA A 139 27.25 -23.04 48.21
C ALA A 139 25.96 -23.89 48.25
N ASP A 140 25.77 -24.67 49.31
CA ASP A 140 24.59 -25.51 49.52
C ASP A 140 23.33 -24.67 49.84
N GLU A 141 23.47 -23.58 50.61
CA GLU A 141 22.37 -22.65 50.90
C GLU A 141 21.94 -21.87 49.65
N ILE A 142 22.88 -21.52 48.78
CA ILE A 142 22.61 -20.86 47.49
C ILE A 142 21.85 -21.82 46.56
N ALA A 143 22.26 -23.10 46.49
CA ALA A 143 21.58 -24.12 45.68
C ALA A 143 20.13 -24.37 46.14
N ILE A 144 19.90 -24.44 47.46
CA ILE A 144 18.55 -24.58 48.04
C ILE A 144 17.67 -23.36 47.71
N ARG A 145 18.24 -22.14 47.71
CA ARG A 145 17.53 -20.91 47.32
C ARG A 145 17.15 -20.88 45.84
N LEU A 146 18.02 -21.39 44.96
CA LEU A 146 17.77 -21.46 43.52
C LEU A 146 16.72 -22.53 43.17
N ALA A 147 16.65 -23.62 43.93
CA ALA A 147 15.68 -24.70 43.75
C ALA A 147 14.27 -24.37 44.28
N ARG A 148 14.10 -23.23 44.96
CA ARG A 148 12.81 -22.82 45.55
C ARG A 148 11.85 -22.39 44.44
N SER A 149 10.71 -23.09 44.33
CA SER A 149 9.64 -22.72 43.40
C SER A 149 9.15 -21.29 43.70
N VAL A 150 9.20 -20.43 42.69
CA VAL A 150 8.70 -19.05 42.77
C VAL A 150 7.21 -19.08 42.39
N PRO A 151 6.30 -18.57 43.23
CA PRO A 151 4.88 -18.49 42.88
C PRO A 151 4.66 -17.71 41.58
N ASP A 152 3.78 -18.22 40.72
CA ASP A 152 3.41 -17.56 39.47
C ASP A 152 2.79 -16.17 39.73
N LEU A 153 3.02 -15.24 38.81
CA LEU A 153 2.38 -13.93 38.86
C LEU A 153 0.93 -14.05 38.37
N PRO A 154 -0.04 -13.35 39.00
CA PRO A 154 -1.43 -13.35 38.55
C PRO A 154 -1.55 -12.85 37.11
N ARG A 155 -2.25 -13.59 36.25
CA ARG A 155 -2.38 -13.27 34.81
C ARG A 155 -3.17 -11.98 34.52
N ALA A 156 -3.96 -11.50 35.47
CA ALA A 156 -4.81 -10.33 35.31
C ALA A 156 -4.05 -8.99 35.44
N LEU A 157 -2.79 -9.01 35.88
CA LEU A 157 -2.00 -7.81 36.13
C LEU A 157 -1.21 -7.37 34.90
N GLU A 158 -1.00 -6.06 34.74
CA GLU A 158 -0.06 -5.52 33.76
C GLU A 158 1.37 -5.81 34.23
N ILE A 159 2.09 -6.70 33.54
CA ILE A 159 3.44 -7.15 33.91
C ILE A 159 4.43 -6.78 32.80
N ALA A 160 5.49 -6.05 33.15
CA ALA A 160 6.68 -5.89 32.32
C ALA A 160 7.80 -6.78 32.88
N THR A 161 8.36 -7.67 32.05
CA THR A 161 9.44 -8.56 32.46
C THR A 161 10.79 -7.96 32.07
N ILE A 162 11.70 -7.81 33.04
CA ILE A 162 13.03 -7.25 32.83
C ILE A 162 14.06 -8.36 33.04
N VAL A 163 14.80 -8.72 31.99
CA VAL A 163 15.85 -9.73 32.04
C VAL A 163 17.17 -9.07 32.42
N ASN A 164 17.66 -9.35 33.63
CA ASN A 164 18.84 -8.74 34.24
C ASN A 164 20.05 -9.71 34.25
N ASP A 165 20.36 -10.28 33.09
CA ASP A 165 21.48 -11.19 32.89
C ASP A 165 22.81 -10.47 32.62
N GLY A 166 22.74 -9.26 32.06
CA GLY A 166 23.87 -8.45 31.65
C GLY A 166 24.43 -7.54 32.75
N ALA A 167 25.04 -6.44 32.30
CA ALA A 167 25.59 -5.42 33.18
C ALA A 167 24.46 -4.65 33.91
N PRO A 168 24.70 -4.12 35.13
CA PRO A 168 23.70 -3.35 35.86
C PRO A 168 23.10 -2.20 35.05
N GLU A 169 23.91 -1.54 34.21
CA GLU A 169 23.50 -0.41 33.37
C GLU A 169 22.43 -0.81 32.34
N GLU A 170 22.58 -1.97 31.70
CA GLU A 170 21.60 -2.51 30.73
C GLU A 170 20.27 -2.85 31.41
N GLY A 171 20.34 -3.37 32.65
CA GLY A 171 19.16 -3.66 33.46
C GLY A 171 18.45 -2.38 33.92
N ILE A 172 19.19 -1.32 34.24
CA ILE A 172 18.64 0.00 34.61
C ILE A 172 17.94 0.62 33.40
N GLU A 173 18.57 0.62 32.24
CA GLU A 173 17.99 1.12 30.99
C GLU A 173 16.70 0.37 30.64
N SER A 174 16.70 -0.96 30.77
CA SER A 174 15.51 -1.79 30.54
C SER A 174 14.38 -1.48 31.52
N LEU A 175 14.70 -1.24 32.80
CA LEU A 175 13.73 -0.84 33.82
C LEU A 175 13.14 0.54 33.52
N LEU A 176 13.98 1.51 33.17
CA LEU A 176 13.57 2.86 32.81
C LEU A 176 12.71 2.87 31.55
N SER A 177 13.08 2.08 30.53
CA SER A 177 12.28 1.90 29.31
C SER A 177 10.88 1.35 29.63
N ALA A 178 10.79 0.35 30.52
CA ALA A 178 9.49 -0.21 30.92
C ALA A 178 8.62 0.81 31.69
N ILE A 179 9.24 1.67 32.50
CA ILE A 179 8.56 2.77 33.19
C ILE A 179 8.10 3.83 32.18
N ASP A 180 8.97 4.22 31.25
CA ASP A 180 8.68 5.21 30.20
C ASP A 180 7.53 4.74 29.30
N ASP A 181 7.57 3.49 28.82
CA ASP A 181 6.52 2.87 28.00
C ASP A 181 5.14 2.86 28.69
N ALA A 182 5.13 2.70 30.01
CA ALA A 182 3.89 2.68 30.79
C ALA A 182 3.34 4.10 31.05
N THR A 183 4.22 5.08 31.23
CA THR A 183 3.84 6.48 31.49
C THR A 183 3.46 7.25 30.22
N ARG A 184 4.00 6.85 29.05
CA ARG A 184 3.75 7.48 27.73
C ARG A 184 2.49 6.99 27.00
N ARG A 185 1.64 6.20 27.65
CA ARG A 185 0.38 5.73 27.04
C ARG A 185 -0.67 6.82 26.99
N LEU A 186 -1.18 7.06 25.80
CA LEU A 186 -2.25 8.02 25.52
C LEU A 186 -3.59 7.32 25.41
N VAL A 187 -4.66 8.04 25.73
CA VAL A 187 -6.03 7.57 25.58
C VAL A 187 -6.56 8.00 24.22
N LEU A 188 -7.02 7.03 23.43
CA LEU A 188 -7.47 7.26 22.07
C LEU A 188 -8.81 8.01 22.02
N ARG A 189 -8.89 9.10 21.26
CA ARG A 189 -10.10 9.88 20.98
C ARG A 189 -10.40 9.97 19.50
N SER A 190 -11.69 9.90 19.15
CA SER A 190 -12.13 10.21 17.79
C SER A 190 -12.33 11.72 17.66
N VAL A 191 -11.64 12.33 16.70
CA VAL A 191 -11.82 13.74 16.37
C VAL A 191 -12.71 13.83 15.12
N PRO A 192 -13.80 14.62 15.13
CA PRO A 192 -14.75 14.69 14.03
C PRO A 192 -14.23 15.52 12.84
N ILE A 193 -12.96 15.35 12.47
CA ILE A 193 -12.30 15.98 11.34
C ILE A 193 -11.99 14.90 10.30
N ASP A 194 -12.34 15.19 9.04
CA ASP A 194 -12.06 14.35 7.88
C ASP A 194 -10.68 14.71 7.31
N GLY A 195 -9.74 13.77 7.40
CA GLY A 195 -8.38 13.91 6.86
C GLY A 195 -8.27 13.54 5.38
N TRP A 196 -9.38 13.11 4.76
CA TRP A 196 -9.48 12.55 3.41
C TRP A 196 -8.55 11.35 3.21
N ARG A 197 -7.33 11.60 2.73
CA ARG A 197 -6.30 10.57 2.49
C ARG A 197 -5.20 10.57 3.54
N ASP A 198 -5.13 11.61 4.36
CA ASP A 198 -4.12 11.74 5.39
C ASP A 198 -4.66 11.20 6.73
N SER A 199 -3.95 10.22 7.27
CA SER A 199 -4.12 9.84 8.68
C SER A 199 -3.47 10.90 9.55
N ILE A 200 -4.28 11.57 10.39
CA ILE A 200 -3.82 12.67 11.24
C ILE A 200 -4.01 12.28 12.71
N ALA A 201 -2.97 12.48 13.51
CA ALA A 201 -2.99 12.39 14.96
C ALA A 201 -2.85 13.80 15.55
N TYR A 202 -3.74 14.13 16.48
CA TYR A 202 -3.76 15.40 17.18
C TYR A 202 -3.20 15.20 18.59
N LEU A 203 -2.18 15.96 18.94
CA LEU A 203 -1.60 15.97 20.28
C LEU A 203 -1.81 17.34 20.94
N PRO A 204 -2.25 17.41 22.19
CA PRO A 204 -2.37 18.67 22.91
C PRO A 204 -0.99 19.28 23.17
N ALA A 205 -0.88 20.60 23.05
CA ALA A 205 0.36 21.36 23.27
C ALA A 205 0.91 21.22 24.70
N ASP A 206 0.01 21.05 25.67
CA ASP A 206 0.28 20.78 27.08
C ASP A 206 0.25 19.28 27.42
N GLY A 207 0.41 18.42 26.40
CA GLY A 207 0.28 16.98 26.50
C GLY A 207 1.34 16.27 27.34
N LEU A 208 1.05 15.00 27.67
CA LEU A 208 1.96 14.07 28.35
C LEU A 208 3.27 13.86 27.59
N LEU A 209 3.22 13.97 26.27
CA LEU A 209 4.36 13.83 25.38
C LEU A 209 4.88 15.21 25.01
N GLY A 210 6.20 15.41 25.04
CA GLY A 210 6.82 16.64 24.58
C GLY A 210 6.53 16.86 23.10
N THR A 211 5.85 17.94 22.73
CA THR A 211 5.48 18.20 21.34
C THR A 211 6.69 18.42 20.43
N GLU A 212 7.80 18.91 20.99
CA GLU A 212 9.09 19.04 20.30
C GLU A 212 9.66 17.67 19.89
N GLU A 213 9.28 16.59 20.58
CA GLU A 213 9.68 15.24 20.19
C GLU A 213 9.00 14.77 18.89
N PHE A 214 7.97 15.47 18.45
CA PHE A 214 7.18 15.13 17.27
C PHE A 214 7.08 16.30 16.29
N ASP A 215 7.88 17.35 16.52
CA ASP A 215 7.97 18.52 15.65
C ASP A 215 8.74 18.16 14.36
N GLY A 216 8.18 18.57 13.22
CA GLY A 216 8.69 18.26 11.87
C GLY A 216 7.75 17.42 10.98
N PRO A 217 8.11 17.19 9.71
CA PRO A 217 7.25 16.52 8.71
C PRO A 217 7.10 15.00 8.91
N GLY A 218 7.64 14.47 10.01
CA GLY A 218 7.63 13.04 10.32
C GLY A 218 6.23 12.53 10.65
N LYS A 219 5.97 11.27 10.28
CA LYS A 219 4.81 10.54 10.79
C LYS A 219 5.19 9.81 12.09
N VAL A 220 4.20 9.42 12.87
CA VAL A 220 4.34 8.59 14.06
C VAL A 220 3.52 7.32 13.90
N ASP A 221 3.96 6.26 14.57
CA ASP A 221 3.21 5.02 14.66
C ASP A 221 2.42 5.03 15.97
N LEU A 222 1.10 4.88 15.85
CA LEU A 222 0.21 4.64 16.99
C LEU A 222 -0.12 3.16 17.01
N ALA A 223 0.16 2.49 18.13
CA ALA A 223 -0.03 1.06 18.24
C ALA A 223 -0.66 0.63 19.57
N ALA A 224 -1.54 -0.36 19.51
CA ALA A 224 -2.04 -1.09 20.67
C ALA A 224 -2.69 -2.41 20.23
N ARG A 225 -2.63 -3.42 21.11
CA ARG A 225 -3.31 -4.72 20.93
C ARG A 225 -3.01 -5.37 19.56
N GLY A 226 -1.77 -5.25 19.08
CA GLY A 226 -1.33 -5.79 17.79
C GLY A 226 -1.89 -5.05 16.56
N ARG A 227 -2.57 -3.93 16.74
CA ARG A 227 -2.96 -3.00 15.69
C ARG A 227 -2.00 -1.82 15.67
N SER A 228 -1.71 -1.28 14.50
CA SER A 228 -0.99 -0.03 14.36
C SER A 228 -1.47 0.78 13.17
N ILE A 229 -1.33 2.09 13.27
CA ILE A 229 -1.48 3.02 12.15
C ILE A 229 -0.31 3.99 12.15
N ARG A 230 -0.04 4.56 10.97
CA ARG A 230 0.91 5.66 10.81
C ARG A 230 0.15 6.95 10.55
N ALA A 231 0.43 8.00 11.32
CA ALA A 231 -0.27 9.28 11.22
C ALA A 231 0.70 10.46 11.26
N ARG A 232 0.35 11.56 10.58
CA ARG A 232 1.03 12.85 10.75
C ARG A 232 0.58 13.48 12.06
N VAL A 233 1.51 14.03 12.84
CA VAL A 233 1.18 14.72 14.09
C VAL A 233 0.85 16.18 13.83
N HIS A 234 -0.27 16.63 14.38
CA HIS A 234 -0.66 18.03 14.47
C HIS A 234 -0.81 18.40 15.94
N ILE A 235 -0.32 19.57 16.32
CA ILE A 235 -0.45 20.07 17.69
C ILE A 235 -1.73 20.90 17.81
N VAL A 236 -2.50 20.68 18.87
CA VAL A 236 -3.71 21.43 19.20
C VAL A 236 -3.51 22.23 20.48
N ASP A 237 -4.11 23.41 20.56
CA ASP A 237 -4.02 24.25 21.76
C ASP A 237 -4.57 23.53 23.00
N ALA A 238 -3.95 23.83 24.14
CA ALA A 238 -4.30 23.27 25.45
C ALA A 238 -5.79 23.46 25.77
N GLY A 239 -6.46 22.37 26.14
CA GLY A 239 -7.86 22.37 26.56
C GLY A 239 -8.89 22.64 25.45
N TRP A 240 -8.48 22.81 24.19
CA TRP A 240 -9.42 23.07 23.10
C TRP A 240 -10.19 21.80 22.68
N LEU A 241 -9.47 20.70 22.48
CA LEU A 241 -10.04 19.48 21.88
C LEU A 241 -9.73 18.20 22.66
N LEU A 242 -8.56 18.14 23.29
CA LEU A 242 -8.03 16.94 23.92
C LEU A 242 -7.52 17.26 25.32
N ALA A 243 -7.71 16.35 26.25
CA ALA A 243 -7.03 16.41 27.53
C ALA A 243 -5.54 16.04 27.36
N PRO A 244 -4.63 16.47 28.26
CA PRO A 244 -3.19 16.23 28.12
C PRO A 244 -2.74 14.78 27.90
N HIS A 245 -3.56 13.81 28.32
CA HIS A 245 -3.27 12.39 28.22
C HIS A 245 -3.97 11.69 27.04
N GLU A 246 -4.61 12.46 26.17
CA GLU A 246 -5.36 11.96 25.03
C GLU A 246 -4.61 12.19 23.72
N VAL A 247 -4.87 11.31 22.76
CA VAL A 247 -4.50 11.51 21.36
C VAL A 247 -5.75 11.42 20.51
N GLY A 248 -5.99 12.47 19.75
CA GLY A 248 -7.08 12.52 18.79
C GLY A 248 -6.66 11.89 17.47
N LEU A 249 -7.53 11.11 16.83
CA LEU A 249 -7.33 10.70 15.44
C LEU A 249 -8.42 11.29 14.55
N SER A 250 -8.06 11.68 13.32
CA SER A 250 -9.05 11.95 12.28
C SER A 250 -9.97 10.75 12.08
N ARG A 251 -11.18 10.99 11.53
CA ARG A 251 -12.22 9.95 11.41
C ARG A 251 -11.70 8.70 10.67
N GLU A 252 -10.96 8.90 9.60
CA GLU A 252 -10.39 7.83 8.76
C GLU A 252 -9.28 7.08 9.49
N ALA A 253 -8.39 7.81 10.17
CA ALA A 253 -7.30 7.22 10.95
C ALA A 253 -7.84 6.38 12.12
N PHE A 254 -8.85 6.90 12.82
CA PHE A 254 -9.51 6.19 13.91
C PHE A 254 -10.17 4.90 13.41
N ALA A 255 -10.91 4.97 12.29
CA ALA A 255 -11.52 3.81 11.67
C ALA A 255 -10.49 2.78 11.20
N ALA A 256 -9.36 3.23 10.64
CA ALA A 256 -8.27 2.36 10.19
C ALA A 256 -7.57 1.63 11.34
N LEU A 257 -7.38 2.29 12.50
CA LEU A 257 -6.80 1.66 13.69
C LEU A 257 -7.75 0.59 14.26
N GLY A 258 -9.06 0.82 14.17
CA GLY A 258 -10.09 -0.17 14.48
C GLY A 258 -10.13 -0.56 15.95
N LEU A 259 -9.72 0.34 16.85
CA LEU A 259 -9.79 0.17 18.30
C LEU A 259 -10.96 1.00 18.88
N PRO A 260 -11.59 0.55 19.98
CA PRO A 260 -12.62 1.35 20.67
C PRO A 260 -12.06 2.68 21.18
N GLU A 261 -12.92 3.71 21.22
CA GLU A 261 -12.57 4.97 21.87
C GLU A 261 -12.24 4.72 23.35
N GLY A 262 -11.27 5.46 23.89
CA GLY A 262 -10.76 5.25 25.24
C GLY A 262 -9.68 4.16 25.35
N SER A 263 -9.36 3.45 24.26
CA SER A 263 -8.26 2.49 24.26
C SER A 263 -6.93 3.18 24.54
N GLU A 264 -6.08 2.55 25.36
CA GLU A 264 -4.70 3.01 25.53
C GLU A 264 -3.87 2.68 24.30
N VAL A 265 -3.14 3.66 23.80
CA VAL A 265 -2.22 3.55 22.66
C VAL A 265 -0.85 4.06 23.03
N ALA A 266 0.18 3.42 22.49
CA ALA A 266 1.54 3.93 22.51
C ALA A 266 1.79 4.71 21.21
N LEU A 267 2.50 5.82 21.33
CA LEU A 267 2.91 6.65 20.20
C LEU A 267 4.43 6.59 20.10
N THR A 268 4.93 6.04 19.00
CA THR A 268 6.36 5.85 18.74
C THR A 268 6.77 6.62 17.49
N ARG A 269 7.99 7.15 17.48
CA ARG A 269 8.54 7.73 16.24
C ARG A 269 8.61 6.67 15.16
N THR A 270 8.37 7.10 13.91
CA THR A 270 8.59 6.22 12.76
C THR A 270 10.03 5.68 12.79
N PRO A 271 10.24 4.37 12.60
CA PRO A 271 11.57 3.79 12.52
C PRO A 271 12.46 4.53 11.51
N PRO A 272 13.77 4.62 11.74
CA PRO A 272 14.68 5.32 10.83
C PRO A 272 14.59 4.73 9.42
N GLN A 273 14.66 5.59 8.40
CA GLN A 273 14.61 5.18 7.00
C GLN A 273 15.92 4.50 6.62
N ARG A 274 15.93 3.16 6.63
CA ARG A 274 17.11 2.37 6.29
C ARG A 274 17.57 2.62 4.86
N SER A 275 16.65 3.00 3.97
CA SER A 275 16.92 3.28 2.56
C SER A 275 17.30 4.74 2.26
N ARG A 276 17.51 5.60 3.28
CA ARG A 276 17.79 7.04 3.10
C ARG A 276 18.99 7.31 2.21
N ASP A 277 20.06 6.54 2.37
CA ASP A 277 21.28 6.74 1.61
C ASP A 277 21.10 6.35 0.14
N ALA A 278 20.33 5.28 -0.14
CA ALA A 278 19.94 4.89 -1.49
C ALA A 278 19.02 5.92 -2.15
N LEU A 279 17.99 6.41 -1.45
CA LEU A 279 17.10 7.46 -1.96
C LEU A 279 17.90 8.73 -2.31
N ARG A 280 18.80 9.17 -1.43
CA ARG A 280 19.68 10.32 -1.68
C ARG A 280 20.65 10.06 -2.82
N ALA A 281 21.20 8.85 -2.92
CA ALA A 281 22.08 8.46 -4.01
C ALA A 281 21.36 8.62 -5.36
N LYS A 282 20.11 8.16 -5.46
CA LYS A 282 19.34 8.31 -6.69
C LYS A 282 19.01 9.76 -7.02
N ILE A 283 18.65 10.57 -6.02
CA ILE A 283 18.45 12.01 -6.19
C ILE A 283 19.71 12.70 -6.73
N GLN A 284 20.89 12.23 -6.32
CA GLN A 284 22.19 12.71 -6.81
C GLN A 284 22.59 12.11 -8.17
N GLY A 285 21.72 11.32 -8.80
CA GLY A 285 21.94 10.73 -10.12
C GLY A 285 22.75 9.43 -10.14
N ARG A 286 23.01 8.81 -8.98
CA ARG A 286 23.66 7.49 -8.92
C ARG A 286 22.68 6.37 -9.26
N GLU A 287 23.20 5.29 -9.82
CA GLU A 287 22.42 4.07 -10.08
C GLU A 287 22.14 3.32 -8.78
N LEU A 288 20.98 2.69 -8.69
CA LEU A 288 20.58 1.81 -7.59
C LEU A 288 20.45 0.36 -8.08
N ASP A 289 20.79 -0.59 -7.22
CA ASP A 289 20.54 -2.00 -7.49
C ASP A 289 19.13 -2.46 -7.04
N ALA A 290 18.83 -3.75 -7.21
CA ALA A 290 17.54 -4.30 -6.82
C ALA A 290 17.27 -4.25 -5.30
N SER A 291 18.30 -4.41 -4.46
CA SER A 291 18.17 -4.35 -3.00
C SER A 291 17.90 -2.92 -2.55
N ASP A 292 18.58 -1.95 -3.14
CA ASP A 292 18.32 -0.53 -2.93
C ASP A 292 16.88 -0.16 -3.32
N TYR A 293 16.43 -0.54 -4.52
CA TYR A 293 15.06 -0.28 -4.95
C TYR A 293 14.02 -0.99 -4.05
N GLU A 294 14.29 -2.21 -3.61
CA GLU A 294 13.39 -2.93 -2.70
C GLU A 294 13.22 -2.18 -1.38
N THR A 295 14.32 -1.77 -0.76
CA THR A 295 14.28 -1.06 0.53
C THR A 295 13.66 0.33 0.38
N VAL A 296 13.99 1.09 -0.68
CA VAL A 296 13.40 2.40 -0.97
C VAL A 296 11.89 2.28 -1.20
N LEU A 297 11.45 1.40 -2.09
CA LEU A 297 10.02 1.25 -2.40
C LEU A 297 9.23 0.74 -1.19
N ARG A 298 9.82 -0.11 -0.36
CA ARG A 298 9.20 -0.58 0.89
C ARG A 298 9.01 0.56 1.89
N ASP A 299 10.06 1.34 2.13
CA ASP A 299 10.00 2.51 3.02
C ASP A 299 8.98 3.55 2.49
N ILE A 300 8.87 3.74 1.17
CA ILE A 300 7.87 4.60 0.53
C ILE A 300 6.44 4.08 0.76
N VAL A 301 6.18 2.80 0.47
CA VAL A 301 4.84 2.18 0.61
C VAL A 301 4.39 2.18 2.06
N GLU A 302 5.31 1.97 3.01
CA GLU A 302 5.01 2.04 4.42
C GLU A 302 4.82 3.51 4.90
N GLY A 303 5.09 4.51 4.06
CA GLY A 303 4.90 5.92 4.39
C GLY A 303 5.97 6.50 5.31
N ARG A 304 7.22 6.00 5.22
CA ARG A 304 8.38 6.48 5.99
C ARG A 304 9.04 7.73 5.40
N TYR A 305 8.67 8.09 4.17
CA TYR A 305 9.15 9.29 3.49
C TYR A 305 8.07 10.36 3.36
N PRO A 306 8.44 11.66 3.50
CA PRO A 306 7.55 12.75 3.14
C PRO A 306 7.37 12.79 1.61
N GLU A 307 6.21 13.28 1.16
CA GLU A 307 5.85 13.33 -0.27
C GLU A 307 6.87 14.13 -1.11
N SER A 308 7.48 15.18 -0.54
CA SER A 308 8.52 15.97 -1.18
C SER A 308 9.77 15.16 -1.54
N GLU A 309 10.20 14.24 -0.68
CA GLU A 309 11.35 13.35 -0.95
C GLU A 309 10.99 12.29 -1.98
N ILE A 310 9.77 11.74 -1.93
CA ILE A 310 9.27 10.80 -2.94
C ILE A 310 9.22 11.47 -4.32
N ALA A 311 8.72 12.71 -4.38
CA ALA A 311 8.68 13.49 -5.63
C ALA A 311 10.08 13.77 -6.17
N ALA A 312 11.04 14.15 -5.31
CA ALA A 312 12.43 14.36 -5.72
C ALA A 312 13.05 13.07 -6.27
N PHE A 313 12.84 11.94 -5.60
CA PHE A 313 13.27 10.62 -6.06
C PHE A 313 12.67 10.26 -7.43
N LEU A 314 11.35 10.43 -7.61
CA LEU A 314 10.65 10.15 -8.86
C LEU A 314 11.16 11.00 -10.03
N VAL A 315 11.35 12.31 -9.80
CA VAL A 315 11.89 13.23 -10.81
C VAL A 315 13.32 12.83 -11.19
N ALA A 316 14.16 12.45 -10.21
CA ALA A 316 15.52 11.99 -10.49
C ALA A 316 15.52 10.67 -11.25
N ALA A 317 14.76 9.67 -10.80
CA ALA A 317 14.64 8.37 -11.45
C ALA A 317 14.16 8.51 -12.89
N THR A 318 13.12 9.31 -13.17
CA THR A 318 12.61 9.45 -14.54
C THR A 318 13.60 10.06 -15.54
N ARG A 319 14.67 10.73 -15.07
CA ARG A 319 15.71 11.33 -15.90
C ARG A 319 16.90 10.41 -16.21
N SER A 320 17.22 9.46 -15.33
CA SER A 320 18.50 8.72 -15.41
C SER A 320 18.39 7.26 -14.99
N LEU A 321 17.49 6.49 -15.60
CA LEU A 321 17.44 5.03 -15.40
C LEU A 321 18.33 4.30 -16.41
N SER A 322 19.30 3.52 -15.94
CA SER A 322 20.02 2.56 -16.78
C SER A 322 19.12 1.35 -17.11
N ASP A 323 19.48 0.56 -18.13
CA ASP A 323 18.72 -0.66 -18.49
C ASP A 323 18.68 -1.66 -17.32
N GLY A 324 19.78 -1.74 -16.54
CA GLY A 324 19.87 -2.54 -15.32
C GLY A 324 18.90 -2.07 -14.25
N GLU A 325 18.78 -0.74 -14.04
CA GLU A 325 17.82 -0.18 -13.09
C GLU A 325 16.36 -0.39 -13.51
N VAL A 326 16.05 -0.30 -14.81
CA VAL A 326 14.69 -0.59 -15.31
C VAL A 326 14.31 -2.05 -15.03
N ALA A 327 15.25 -2.98 -15.21
CA ALA A 327 15.05 -4.39 -14.86
C ALA A 327 14.88 -4.63 -13.37
N ALA A 328 15.76 -4.03 -12.54
CA ALA A 328 15.66 -4.09 -11.09
C ALA A 328 14.30 -3.55 -10.61
N LEU A 329 13.89 -2.38 -11.10
CA LEU A 329 12.58 -1.79 -10.80
C LEU A 329 11.43 -2.69 -11.24
N ALA A 330 11.48 -3.29 -12.42
CA ALA A 330 10.42 -4.18 -12.91
C ALA A 330 10.22 -5.39 -11.96
N SER A 331 11.32 -6.05 -11.60
CA SER A 331 11.31 -7.21 -10.69
C SER A 331 10.87 -6.84 -9.28
N VAL A 332 11.46 -5.79 -8.71
CA VAL A 332 11.11 -5.32 -7.36
C VAL A 332 9.64 -4.90 -7.31
N ARG A 333 9.15 -4.13 -8.29
CA ARG A 333 7.74 -3.71 -8.29
C ARG A 333 6.78 -4.89 -8.38
N ALA A 334 7.16 -5.97 -9.08
CA ALA A 334 6.36 -7.18 -9.16
C ALA A 334 6.25 -7.91 -7.81
N SER A 335 7.28 -7.80 -6.93
CA SER A 335 7.27 -8.44 -5.59
C SER A 335 6.31 -7.78 -4.59
N PHE A 336 5.88 -6.54 -4.85
CA PHE A 336 4.84 -5.85 -4.07
C PHE A 336 3.41 -6.27 -4.46
N SER A 337 3.25 -7.32 -5.27
CA SER A 337 1.95 -7.89 -5.64
C SER A 337 2.01 -9.41 -5.55
N THR A 338 0.89 -10.06 -5.29
CA THR A 338 0.81 -11.52 -5.33
C THR A 338 0.81 -11.99 -6.79
N PRO A 339 1.82 -12.76 -7.24
CA PRO A 339 1.85 -13.25 -8.62
C PRO A 339 0.79 -14.32 -8.86
N LEU A 340 0.21 -14.33 -10.06
CA LEU A 340 -0.56 -15.44 -10.58
C LEU A 340 0.39 -16.50 -11.14
N SER A 341 0.08 -17.76 -10.87
CA SER A 341 0.78 -18.92 -11.43
C SER A 341 -0.18 -19.75 -12.28
N TRP A 342 0.37 -20.35 -13.32
CA TRP A 342 -0.36 -21.15 -14.31
C TRP A 342 0.38 -22.47 -14.52
N ASP A 343 -0.36 -23.56 -14.66
CA ASP A 343 0.19 -24.88 -14.97
C ASP A 343 0.38 -25.04 -16.49
N GLU A 344 1.05 -24.06 -17.10
CA GLU A 344 1.29 -23.98 -18.54
C GLU A 344 2.68 -23.39 -18.80
N ALA A 345 3.43 -23.97 -19.75
CA ALA A 345 4.75 -23.45 -20.11
C ALA A 345 4.67 -22.11 -20.86
N ILE A 346 3.61 -21.91 -21.66
CA ILE A 346 3.42 -20.73 -22.49
C ILE A 346 2.13 -20.03 -22.06
N VAL A 347 2.30 -18.92 -21.34
CA VAL A 347 1.22 -18.01 -20.95
C VAL A 347 1.45 -16.70 -21.67
N VAL A 348 0.54 -16.34 -22.57
CA VAL A 348 0.74 -15.21 -23.48
C VAL A 348 -0.01 -13.96 -23.00
N ASP A 349 0.52 -12.80 -23.33
CA ASP A 349 -0.16 -11.51 -23.14
C ASP A 349 0.14 -10.58 -24.32
N LYS A 350 -0.72 -9.58 -24.52
CA LYS A 350 -0.56 -8.50 -25.49
C LYS A 350 -0.74 -7.17 -24.81
N HIS A 351 0.29 -6.34 -24.80
CA HIS A 351 0.21 -4.96 -24.31
C HIS A 351 0.17 -3.94 -25.46
N SER A 352 -0.29 -2.72 -25.17
CA SER A 352 -0.10 -1.57 -26.05
C SER A 352 0.26 -0.39 -25.19
N LEU A 353 1.22 0.42 -25.63
CA LEU A 353 1.48 1.71 -25.01
C LEU A 353 0.26 2.65 -25.09
N GLY A 354 -0.67 2.37 -26.00
CA GLY A 354 -1.91 3.10 -26.15
C GLY A 354 -1.71 4.44 -26.88
N GLY A 355 -2.55 5.41 -26.55
CA GLY A 355 -2.54 6.74 -27.18
C GLY A 355 -3.30 6.82 -28.52
N ILE A 356 -3.58 5.69 -29.16
CA ILE A 356 -4.37 5.63 -30.41
C ILE A 356 -5.82 5.26 -30.11
N PRO A 357 -6.80 6.12 -30.46
CA PRO A 357 -8.21 5.83 -30.21
C PRO A 357 -8.72 4.71 -31.13
N GLY A 358 -9.74 3.96 -30.68
CA GLY A 358 -10.35 2.87 -31.44
C GLY A 358 -9.54 1.56 -31.52
N SER A 359 -8.29 1.55 -31.05
CA SER A 359 -7.41 0.37 -31.10
C SER A 359 -7.77 -0.70 -30.05
N ARG A 360 -8.89 -1.42 -30.26
CA ARG A 360 -9.35 -2.56 -29.43
C ARG A 360 -8.94 -3.92 -29.94
N ILE A 361 -7.79 -4.00 -30.61
CA ILE A 361 -7.26 -5.26 -31.14
C ILE A 361 -7.14 -6.36 -30.09
N THR A 362 -6.89 -6.02 -28.81
CA THR A 362 -6.83 -7.00 -27.71
C THR A 362 -8.14 -7.81 -27.58
N MET A 363 -9.30 -7.20 -27.85
CA MET A 363 -10.59 -7.89 -27.80
C MET A 363 -10.84 -8.81 -29.01
N ILE A 364 -9.96 -8.80 -30.00
CA ILE A 364 -9.96 -9.73 -31.15
C ILE A 364 -8.85 -10.77 -30.98
N VAL A 365 -7.66 -10.32 -30.56
CA VAL A 365 -6.48 -11.17 -30.29
C VAL A 365 -6.79 -12.19 -29.20
N ALA A 366 -7.34 -11.78 -28.04
CA ALA A 366 -7.58 -12.71 -26.95
C ALA A 366 -8.54 -13.86 -27.31
N PRO A 367 -9.67 -13.62 -28.01
CA PRO A 367 -10.49 -14.70 -28.53
C PRO A 367 -9.81 -15.60 -29.57
N ILE A 368 -8.96 -15.06 -30.45
CA ILE A 368 -8.19 -15.88 -31.40
C ILE A 368 -7.22 -16.80 -30.65
N VAL A 369 -6.48 -16.25 -29.70
CA VAL A 369 -5.53 -16.99 -28.85
C VAL A 369 -6.24 -18.09 -28.05
N ALA A 370 -7.37 -17.74 -27.43
CA ALA A 370 -8.20 -18.69 -26.69
C ALA A 370 -8.81 -19.79 -27.58
N ALA A 371 -9.21 -19.45 -28.81
CA ALA A 371 -9.71 -20.42 -29.79
C ALA A 371 -8.62 -21.36 -30.30
N HIS A 372 -7.36 -20.90 -30.35
CA HIS A 372 -6.21 -21.74 -30.64
C HIS A 372 -5.87 -22.67 -29.48
N GLY A 373 -5.95 -22.18 -28.25
CA GLY A 373 -5.84 -22.99 -27.02
C GLY A 373 -4.80 -22.51 -26.00
N LEU A 374 -4.10 -21.40 -26.24
CA LEU A 374 -3.11 -20.84 -25.31
C LEU A 374 -3.79 -20.02 -24.21
N ALA A 375 -3.23 -20.02 -23.00
CA ALA A 375 -3.69 -19.19 -21.89
C ALA A 375 -3.32 -17.70 -22.08
N MET A 376 -4.31 -16.81 -21.93
CA MET A 376 -4.12 -15.36 -21.98
C MET A 376 -4.85 -14.61 -20.83
N PRO A 377 -4.21 -14.48 -19.65
CA PRO A 377 -4.76 -13.79 -18.48
C PRO A 377 -4.65 -12.25 -18.61
N LYS A 378 -5.31 -11.66 -19.62
CA LYS A 378 -5.11 -10.25 -19.95
C LYS A 378 -5.63 -9.31 -18.86
N THR A 379 -4.74 -8.51 -18.29
CA THR A 379 -5.10 -7.36 -17.43
C THR A 379 -4.95 -6.04 -18.17
N SER A 380 -5.96 -5.17 -18.13
CA SER A 380 -6.02 -3.91 -18.86
C SER A 380 -6.37 -2.74 -17.93
N SER A 381 -5.79 -1.56 -18.16
CA SER A 381 -6.28 -0.35 -17.52
C SER A 381 -7.56 0.16 -18.17
N ARG A 382 -8.28 1.02 -17.43
CA ARG A 382 -9.29 1.90 -18.00
C ARG A 382 -8.64 3.08 -18.72
N ALA A 383 -9.42 3.79 -19.52
CA ALA A 383 -9.00 5.06 -20.11
C ALA A 383 -8.57 6.06 -19.03
N ILE A 384 -7.46 6.76 -19.32
CA ILE A 384 -7.03 7.93 -18.55
C ILE A 384 -7.24 9.18 -19.41
N THR A 385 -6.62 9.20 -20.58
CA THR A 385 -6.70 10.32 -21.54
C THR A 385 -7.38 9.94 -22.85
N SER A 386 -7.68 8.66 -23.10
CA SER A 386 -8.40 8.18 -24.28
C SER A 386 -9.92 8.24 -24.09
N ALA A 387 -10.69 8.10 -25.18
CA ALA A 387 -12.16 8.03 -25.12
C ALA A 387 -12.68 6.70 -24.55
N ALA A 388 -11.88 5.64 -24.64
CA ALA A 388 -12.13 4.34 -24.01
C ALA A 388 -10.80 3.61 -23.75
N GLY A 389 -10.78 2.76 -22.74
CA GLY A 389 -9.74 1.74 -22.52
C GLY A 389 -10.27 0.35 -22.85
N THR A 390 -9.38 -0.63 -22.96
CA THR A 390 -9.79 -2.02 -23.25
C THR A 390 -10.69 -2.59 -22.14
N ALA A 391 -10.45 -2.23 -20.87
CA ALA A 391 -11.35 -2.60 -19.78
C ALA A 391 -12.72 -1.92 -19.92
N ASP A 392 -12.78 -0.67 -20.37
CA ASP A 392 -14.06 0.03 -20.56
C ASP A 392 -14.90 -0.57 -21.70
N ALA A 393 -14.25 -1.03 -22.77
CA ALA A 393 -14.88 -1.73 -23.87
C ALA A 393 -15.34 -3.14 -23.46
N MET A 394 -14.49 -3.93 -22.77
CA MET A 394 -14.89 -5.25 -22.27
C MET A 394 -16.05 -5.16 -21.26
N GLU A 395 -16.11 -4.08 -20.48
CA GLU A 395 -17.18 -3.83 -19.51
C GLU A 395 -18.58 -3.70 -20.14
N VAL A 396 -18.66 -3.35 -21.42
CA VAL A 396 -19.92 -3.37 -22.20
C VAL A 396 -20.48 -4.79 -22.28
N LEU A 397 -19.62 -5.80 -22.35
CA LEU A 397 -20.00 -7.20 -22.55
C LEU A 397 -20.01 -8.02 -21.26
N ALA A 398 -19.07 -7.79 -20.35
CA ALA A 398 -18.88 -8.61 -19.15
C ALA A 398 -18.41 -7.79 -17.94
N LYS A 399 -18.41 -8.41 -16.75
CA LYS A 399 -17.70 -7.88 -15.58
C LYS A 399 -16.18 -7.85 -15.85
N VAL A 400 -15.53 -6.76 -15.42
CA VAL A 400 -14.07 -6.57 -15.57
C VAL A 400 -13.34 -6.44 -14.24
N ASP A 401 -14.02 -6.05 -13.16
CA ASP A 401 -13.44 -6.02 -11.81
C ASP A 401 -13.49 -7.42 -11.19
N LEU A 402 -12.52 -8.26 -11.56
CA LEU A 402 -12.44 -9.66 -11.15
C LEU A 402 -11.52 -9.84 -9.95
N THR A 403 -11.83 -10.80 -9.10
CA THR A 403 -10.91 -11.35 -8.10
C THR A 403 -9.88 -12.29 -8.74
N VAL A 404 -8.80 -12.60 -8.02
CA VAL A 404 -7.77 -13.56 -8.46
C VAL A 404 -8.38 -14.91 -8.82
N ASP A 405 -9.33 -15.41 -8.01
CA ASP A 405 -9.97 -16.71 -8.26
C ASP A 405 -10.92 -16.66 -9.46
N GLU A 406 -11.60 -15.54 -9.69
CA GLU A 406 -12.40 -15.33 -10.90
C GLU A 406 -11.52 -15.29 -12.16
N VAL A 407 -10.32 -14.70 -12.08
CA VAL A 407 -9.34 -14.72 -13.19
C VAL A 407 -8.87 -16.15 -13.47
N ARG A 408 -8.48 -16.91 -12.43
CA ARG A 408 -8.09 -18.32 -12.58
C ARG A 408 -9.18 -19.16 -13.22
N ARG A 409 -10.42 -19.01 -12.74
CA ARG A 409 -11.59 -19.71 -13.27
C ARG A 409 -11.84 -19.33 -14.74
N ALA A 410 -11.85 -18.04 -15.07
CA ALA A 410 -12.10 -17.59 -16.43
C ALA A 410 -11.05 -18.10 -17.42
N VAL A 411 -9.76 -18.07 -17.05
CA VAL A 411 -8.68 -18.60 -17.90
C VAL A 411 -8.74 -20.13 -17.97
N GLY A 412 -9.05 -20.83 -16.88
CA GLY A 412 -9.22 -22.29 -16.90
C GLY A 412 -10.37 -22.76 -17.79
N GLU A 413 -11.51 -22.05 -17.76
CA GLU A 413 -12.71 -22.41 -18.53
C GLU A 413 -12.66 -21.93 -19.99
N ALA A 414 -12.14 -20.71 -20.22
CA ALA A 414 -12.24 -20.04 -21.51
C ALA A 414 -10.89 -19.79 -22.20
N ARG A 415 -9.78 -20.22 -21.60
CA ARG A 415 -8.38 -19.97 -22.02
C ARG A 415 -7.95 -18.50 -21.99
N ALA A 416 -8.85 -17.56 -21.77
CA ALA A 416 -8.49 -16.15 -21.64
C ALA A 416 -9.46 -15.39 -20.75
N CYS A 417 -8.99 -14.25 -20.26
CA CYS A 417 -9.83 -13.21 -19.68
C CYS A 417 -9.31 -11.84 -20.10
N ILE A 418 -10.15 -10.81 -20.06
CA ILE A 418 -9.81 -9.39 -20.15
C ILE A 418 -10.35 -8.71 -18.90
N ALA A 419 -9.51 -8.64 -17.87
CA ALA A 419 -9.82 -8.05 -16.57
C ALA A 419 -9.29 -6.62 -16.44
N TRP A 420 -9.91 -5.82 -15.58
CA TRP A 420 -9.38 -4.53 -15.17
C TRP A 420 -8.21 -4.74 -14.20
N ASN A 421 -7.09 -4.07 -14.43
CA ASN A 421 -5.86 -4.22 -13.67
C ASN A 421 -5.93 -3.70 -12.21
N GLY A 422 -7.04 -3.09 -11.78
CA GLY A 422 -7.23 -2.47 -10.46
C GLY A 422 -6.86 -3.39 -9.29
N ARG A 423 -7.80 -4.08 -8.66
CA ARG A 423 -7.50 -4.90 -7.47
C ARG A 423 -6.61 -6.13 -7.74
N LEU A 424 -6.29 -6.42 -9.00
CA LEU A 424 -5.56 -7.62 -9.42
C LEU A 424 -4.04 -7.46 -9.39
N ASN A 425 -3.52 -6.38 -9.94
CA ASN A 425 -2.07 -6.15 -10.06
C ASN A 425 -1.70 -4.65 -9.98
N HIS A 426 -2.58 -3.82 -9.40
CA HIS A 426 -2.22 -2.49 -8.91
C HIS A 426 -1.65 -2.63 -7.51
N SER A 427 -0.36 -2.34 -7.35
CA SER A 427 0.30 -2.38 -6.04
C SER A 427 0.17 -1.06 -5.31
N ALA A 428 0.40 -1.06 -3.99
CA ALA A 428 0.51 0.17 -3.20
C ALA A 428 1.61 1.11 -3.73
N VAL A 429 2.65 0.57 -4.39
CA VAL A 429 3.65 1.36 -5.10
C VAL A 429 2.97 2.15 -6.24
N ASP A 430 2.09 1.52 -7.02
CA ASP A 430 1.40 2.23 -8.09
C ASP A 430 0.52 3.37 -7.55
N ASP A 431 -0.18 3.18 -6.43
CA ASP A 431 -1.01 4.22 -5.81
C ASP A 431 -0.20 5.46 -5.43
N VAL A 432 0.89 5.27 -4.67
CA VAL A 432 1.77 6.36 -4.21
C VAL A 432 2.41 7.07 -5.40
N MET A 433 2.96 6.31 -6.35
CA MET A 433 3.68 6.90 -7.48
C MET A 433 2.74 7.62 -8.44
N ASN A 434 1.54 7.10 -8.70
CA ASN A 434 0.56 7.73 -9.59
C ASN A 434 -0.01 9.03 -8.99
N ALA A 435 -0.14 9.11 -7.66
CA ALA A 435 -0.60 10.30 -6.97
C ALA A 435 0.34 11.50 -7.22
N ILE A 436 1.64 11.25 -7.39
CA ILE A 436 2.66 12.28 -7.60
C ILE A 436 2.94 12.51 -9.08
N THR A 437 3.13 11.44 -9.87
CA THR A 437 3.56 11.54 -11.27
C THR A 437 2.49 12.15 -12.19
N ARG A 438 1.21 11.81 -11.99
CA ARG A 438 0.13 12.27 -12.88
C ARG A 438 -0.12 13.78 -12.79
N PRO A 439 -0.28 14.41 -11.60
CA PRO A 439 -0.48 15.85 -11.51
C PRO A 439 0.73 16.66 -12.03
N LEU A 440 1.95 16.13 -11.85
CA LEU A 440 3.18 16.76 -12.31
C LEU A 440 3.47 16.53 -13.81
N GLY A 441 2.69 15.68 -14.49
CA GLY A 441 2.96 15.32 -15.88
C GLY A 441 4.29 14.61 -16.08
N ILE A 442 4.80 13.91 -15.06
CA ILE A 442 6.05 13.14 -15.14
C ILE A 442 5.79 11.89 -15.98
N ASP A 443 6.34 11.88 -17.19
CA ASP A 443 6.23 10.77 -18.13
C ASP A 443 7.62 10.36 -18.62
N SER A 444 7.98 9.09 -18.41
CA SER A 444 9.26 8.51 -18.83
C SER A 444 9.02 7.16 -19.47
N ASN A 445 9.59 6.95 -20.66
CA ASN A 445 9.51 5.69 -21.39
C ASN A 445 10.12 4.54 -20.56
N ARG A 446 11.26 4.80 -19.90
CA ARG A 446 11.97 3.82 -19.06
C ARG A 446 11.16 3.41 -17.83
N TRP A 447 10.57 4.39 -17.13
CA TRP A 447 9.66 4.11 -16.01
C TRP A 447 8.42 3.32 -16.46
N SER A 448 7.88 3.67 -17.64
CA SER A 448 6.73 2.98 -18.22
C SER A 448 7.04 1.52 -18.52
N VAL A 449 8.22 1.21 -19.06
CA VAL A 449 8.66 -0.18 -19.30
C VAL A 449 8.68 -0.98 -18.00
N ALA A 450 9.31 -0.45 -16.94
CA ALA A 450 9.35 -1.13 -15.64
C ALA A 450 7.93 -1.38 -15.08
N SER A 451 7.05 -0.38 -15.15
CA SER A 451 5.67 -0.48 -14.66
C SER A 451 4.80 -1.46 -15.47
N ILE A 452 5.03 -1.56 -16.78
CA ILE A 452 4.29 -2.46 -17.68
C ILE A 452 4.74 -3.89 -17.47
N LEU A 453 6.05 -4.15 -17.47
CA LEU A 453 6.60 -5.49 -17.32
C LEU A 453 6.36 -6.05 -15.92
N SER A 454 6.42 -5.24 -14.86
CA SER A 454 6.09 -5.70 -13.50
C SER A 454 4.67 -6.29 -13.45
N LYS A 455 3.70 -5.65 -14.12
CA LYS A 455 2.31 -6.14 -14.19
C LYS A 455 2.16 -7.41 -15.01
N LYS A 456 3.02 -7.64 -16.01
CA LYS A 456 3.05 -8.87 -16.82
C LYS A 456 3.61 -10.04 -16.01
N LEU A 457 4.68 -9.80 -15.26
CA LEU A 457 5.24 -10.75 -14.30
C LEU A 457 4.20 -11.15 -13.25
N THR A 458 3.52 -10.18 -12.63
CA THR A 458 2.47 -10.46 -11.64
C THR A 458 1.28 -11.21 -12.26
N ALA A 459 0.98 -11.03 -13.55
CA ALA A 459 -0.06 -11.79 -14.24
C ALA A 459 0.36 -13.24 -14.57
N GLY A 460 1.61 -13.63 -14.31
CA GLY A 460 2.16 -14.95 -14.61
C GLY A 460 2.41 -15.18 -16.10
N SER A 461 2.50 -14.12 -16.91
CA SER A 461 2.81 -14.24 -18.34
C SER A 461 4.25 -14.71 -18.53
N THR A 462 4.49 -15.54 -19.54
CA THR A 462 5.83 -15.94 -19.97
C THR A 462 6.22 -15.29 -21.30
N HIS A 463 5.24 -14.99 -22.16
CA HIS A 463 5.46 -14.34 -23.45
C HIS A 463 4.55 -13.11 -23.62
N VAL A 464 5.10 -11.99 -24.10
CA VAL A 464 4.36 -10.72 -24.20
C VAL A 464 4.63 -10.01 -25.52
N ALA A 465 3.58 -9.73 -26.28
CA ALA A 465 3.66 -8.91 -27.49
C ALA A 465 3.32 -7.46 -27.14
N VAL A 466 4.18 -6.51 -27.46
CA VAL A 466 4.01 -5.10 -27.10
C VAL A 466 3.81 -4.25 -28.33
N ASP A 467 2.64 -3.63 -28.44
CA ASP A 467 2.32 -2.66 -29.50
C ASP A 467 2.84 -1.27 -29.12
N LEU A 468 3.68 -0.68 -29.98
CA LEU A 468 4.30 0.62 -29.81
C LEU A 468 3.88 1.59 -30.93
N PRO A 469 2.68 2.19 -30.85
CA PRO A 469 2.24 3.13 -31.86
C PRO A 469 3.09 4.40 -31.86
N TYR A 470 3.58 4.79 -33.03
CA TYR A 470 4.28 6.05 -33.24
C TYR A 470 3.55 6.95 -34.24
N GLY A 471 3.66 8.26 -34.06
CA GLY A 471 3.05 9.23 -34.97
C GLY A 471 2.91 10.62 -34.35
N PRO A 472 2.43 11.61 -35.13
CA PRO A 472 2.41 13.02 -34.72
C PRO A 472 1.65 13.27 -33.40
N ARG A 473 0.58 12.49 -33.17
CA ARG A 473 -0.29 12.56 -31.99
C ARG A 473 -0.20 11.33 -31.08
N ALA A 474 0.68 10.38 -31.39
CA ALA A 474 0.92 9.22 -30.54
C ALA A 474 1.84 9.58 -29.37
N LYS A 475 1.98 8.67 -28.41
CA LYS A 475 2.89 8.84 -27.28
C LYS A 475 4.35 8.89 -27.75
N LEU A 476 4.68 8.07 -28.76
CA LEU A 476 5.98 8.03 -29.42
C LEU A 476 5.92 8.88 -30.68
N ARG A 477 6.88 9.79 -30.86
CA ARG A 477 6.85 10.80 -31.93
C ARG A 477 7.23 10.23 -33.28
N GLY A 478 8.10 9.23 -33.31
CA GLY A 478 8.65 8.67 -34.54
C GLY A 478 9.10 7.23 -34.42
N LEU A 479 9.46 6.65 -35.56
CA LEU A 479 9.88 5.25 -35.66
C LEU A 479 11.17 4.97 -34.87
N GLU A 480 12.09 5.93 -34.83
CA GLU A 480 13.37 5.80 -34.09
C GLU A 480 13.13 5.64 -32.59
N GLU A 481 12.38 6.55 -31.96
CA GLU A 481 11.99 6.48 -30.55
C GLU A 481 11.24 5.18 -30.24
N ALA A 482 10.33 4.75 -31.13
CA ALA A 482 9.62 3.48 -30.96
C ALA A 482 10.54 2.25 -31.07
N SER A 483 11.57 2.31 -31.92
CA SER A 483 12.55 1.23 -32.08
C SER A 483 13.49 1.15 -30.87
N GLU A 484 13.86 2.28 -30.29
CA GLU A 484 14.60 2.34 -29.02
C GLU A 484 13.80 1.75 -27.87
N MET A 485 12.52 2.13 -27.76
CA MET A 485 11.61 1.59 -26.76
C MET A 485 11.38 0.08 -26.95
N ALA A 486 11.33 -0.40 -28.20
CA ALA A 486 11.24 -1.83 -28.51
C ALA A 486 12.46 -2.59 -27.96
N ARG A 487 13.67 -2.13 -28.28
CA ARG A 487 14.92 -2.72 -27.76
C ARG A 487 14.96 -2.74 -26.24
N LEU A 488 14.51 -1.66 -25.59
CA LEU A 488 14.45 -1.59 -24.14
C LEU A 488 13.48 -2.62 -23.55
N PHE A 489 12.27 -2.75 -24.12
CA PHE A 489 11.29 -3.77 -23.68
C PHE A 489 11.84 -5.19 -23.80
N GLU A 490 12.54 -5.49 -24.89
CA GLU A 490 13.10 -6.82 -25.13
C GLU A 490 14.29 -7.12 -24.21
N THR A 491 15.19 -6.16 -24.02
CA THR A 491 16.34 -6.29 -23.12
C THR A 491 15.89 -6.48 -21.67
N VAL A 492 14.98 -5.63 -21.19
CA VAL A 492 14.44 -5.73 -19.83
C VAL A 492 13.58 -6.97 -19.67
N GLY A 493 12.77 -7.31 -20.68
CA GLY A 493 11.99 -8.54 -20.68
C GLY A 493 12.86 -9.78 -20.45
N ARG A 494 13.94 -9.90 -21.23
CA ARG A 494 14.91 -11.01 -21.09
C ARG A 494 15.53 -11.07 -19.70
N SER A 495 15.91 -9.93 -19.11
CA SER A 495 16.55 -9.92 -17.79
C SER A 495 15.61 -10.29 -16.63
N VAL A 496 14.30 -10.11 -16.82
CA VAL A 496 13.28 -10.50 -15.82
C VAL A 496 12.59 -11.83 -16.12
N GLY A 497 13.07 -12.59 -17.11
CA GLY A 497 12.54 -13.91 -17.46
C GLY A 497 11.29 -13.91 -18.34
N LEU A 498 11.02 -12.82 -19.06
CA LEU A 498 9.94 -12.72 -20.03
C LEU A 498 10.47 -12.79 -21.47
N HIS A 499 9.81 -13.58 -22.32
CA HIS A 499 9.97 -13.46 -23.76
C HIS A 499 9.11 -12.29 -24.26
N VAL A 500 9.73 -11.15 -24.57
CA VAL A 500 9.03 -9.97 -25.05
C VAL A 500 9.33 -9.76 -26.53
N GLU A 501 8.29 -9.49 -27.31
CA GLU A 501 8.40 -9.05 -28.70
C GLU A 501 7.71 -7.69 -28.83
N ALA A 502 8.49 -6.63 -29.09
CA ALA A 502 7.97 -5.27 -29.13
C ALA A 502 7.93 -4.75 -30.57
N CYS A 503 6.74 -4.34 -31.02
CA CYS A 503 6.47 -3.99 -32.41
C CYS A 503 6.14 -2.50 -32.53
N PRO A 504 7.03 -1.67 -33.13
CA PRO A 504 6.68 -0.35 -33.63
C PRO A 504 5.54 -0.43 -34.65
N THR A 505 4.48 0.36 -34.46
CA THR A 505 3.34 0.39 -35.41
C THR A 505 2.93 1.81 -35.77
N CYS A 506 2.35 1.99 -36.95
CA CYS A 506 1.83 3.28 -37.37
C CYS A 506 0.64 3.70 -36.48
N GLY A 507 0.75 4.89 -35.90
CA GLY A 507 -0.26 5.57 -35.09
C GLY A 507 -0.70 6.91 -35.68
N ALA A 508 -0.71 7.03 -37.02
CA ALA A 508 -1.01 8.27 -37.72
C ALA A 508 -2.48 8.74 -37.55
N GLY A 509 -3.40 7.85 -37.20
CA GLY A 509 -4.80 8.17 -36.98
C GLY A 509 -5.52 7.11 -36.13
N PRO A 510 -6.82 7.30 -35.87
CA PRO A 510 -7.66 6.29 -35.22
C PRO A 510 -7.61 4.94 -35.95
N ILE A 511 -7.80 3.86 -35.19
CA ILE A 511 -7.97 2.51 -35.73
C ILE A 511 -9.44 2.12 -35.60
N GLY A 512 -10.04 1.62 -36.66
CA GLY A 512 -11.47 1.33 -36.70
C GLY A 512 -12.32 2.54 -37.07
N ARG A 513 -13.63 2.42 -36.85
CA ARG A 513 -14.64 3.46 -37.09
C ARG A 513 -15.19 4.02 -35.78
N GLY A 514 -15.45 3.14 -34.83
CA GLY A 514 -15.99 3.48 -33.52
C GLY A 514 -14.93 4.01 -32.57
N ILE A 515 -15.24 5.09 -31.86
CA ILE A 515 -14.44 5.67 -30.78
C ILE A 515 -15.32 5.83 -29.56
N GLY A 516 -14.99 5.16 -28.45
CA GLY A 516 -15.86 5.05 -27.27
C GLY A 516 -16.39 3.62 -27.06
N PRO A 517 -16.80 3.24 -25.83
CA PRO A 517 -16.91 1.83 -25.43
C PRO A 517 -17.83 0.97 -26.31
N ALA A 518 -19.11 1.34 -26.49
CA ALA A 518 -20.06 0.53 -27.27
C ALA A 518 -19.74 0.53 -28.77
N LEU A 519 -19.26 1.65 -29.30
CA LEU A 519 -18.90 1.80 -30.71
C LEU A 519 -17.65 0.98 -31.07
N GLU A 520 -16.65 0.95 -30.17
CA GLU A 520 -15.47 0.12 -30.36
C GLU A 520 -15.79 -1.38 -30.22
N VAL A 521 -16.71 -1.75 -29.33
CA VAL A 521 -17.20 -3.14 -29.21
C VAL A 521 -17.94 -3.58 -30.46
N ARG A 522 -18.78 -2.72 -31.06
CA ARG A 522 -19.43 -2.99 -32.34
C ARG A 522 -18.40 -3.34 -33.42
N ASP A 523 -17.35 -2.53 -33.55
CA ASP A 523 -16.31 -2.76 -34.53
C ASP A 523 -15.55 -4.09 -34.29
N VAL A 524 -15.28 -4.42 -33.02
CA VAL A 524 -14.70 -5.72 -32.62
C VAL A 524 -15.61 -6.88 -33.03
N LEU A 525 -16.92 -6.78 -32.75
CA LEU A 525 -17.89 -7.81 -33.11
C LEU A 525 -17.99 -7.98 -34.62
N TRP A 526 -18.05 -6.88 -35.39
CA TRP A 526 -18.01 -6.94 -36.86
C TRP A 526 -16.79 -7.69 -37.39
N VAL A 527 -15.61 -7.47 -36.81
CA VAL A 527 -14.41 -8.23 -37.21
C VAL A 527 -14.56 -9.72 -36.88
N LEU A 528 -15.03 -10.06 -35.68
CA LEU A 528 -15.18 -11.45 -35.22
C LEU A 528 -16.29 -12.21 -35.98
N GLU A 529 -17.30 -11.50 -36.47
CA GLU A 529 -18.45 -12.05 -37.20
C GLU A 529 -18.24 -12.05 -38.72
N GLY A 530 -17.13 -11.46 -39.20
CA GLY A 530 -16.84 -11.36 -40.63
C GLY A 530 -17.79 -10.41 -41.37
N ASP A 531 -18.34 -9.41 -40.67
CA ASP A 531 -19.26 -8.44 -41.23
C ASP A 531 -18.60 -7.62 -42.37
N ALA A 532 -19.34 -7.31 -43.42
CA ALA A 532 -18.84 -6.52 -44.55
C ALA A 532 -18.43 -5.09 -44.15
N ALA A 533 -19.01 -4.55 -43.08
CA ALA A 533 -18.68 -3.24 -42.51
C ALA A 533 -17.48 -3.28 -41.54
N ALA A 534 -16.89 -4.45 -41.29
CA ALA A 534 -15.76 -4.61 -40.39
C ALA A 534 -14.57 -3.74 -40.80
N PRO A 535 -13.98 -2.94 -39.89
CA PRO A 535 -12.82 -2.12 -40.22
C PRO A 535 -11.60 -2.96 -40.59
N ALA A 536 -11.13 -2.83 -41.83
CA ALA A 536 -10.03 -3.63 -42.37
C ALA A 536 -8.70 -3.40 -41.63
N ASP A 537 -8.43 -2.17 -41.18
CA ASP A 537 -7.25 -1.77 -40.41
C ASP A 537 -7.24 -2.40 -39.01
N LEU A 538 -8.39 -2.40 -38.32
CA LEU A 538 -8.54 -3.07 -37.03
C LEU A 538 -8.32 -4.59 -37.17
N ARG A 539 -8.93 -5.20 -38.18
CA ARG A 539 -8.76 -6.63 -38.49
C ARG A 539 -7.31 -6.98 -38.83
N ALA A 540 -6.68 -6.23 -39.72
CA ALA A 540 -5.32 -6.49 -40.17
C ALA A 540 -4.33 -6.45 -39.00
N LYS A 541 -4.39 -5.39 -38.19
CA LYS A 541 -3.52 -5.23 -37.02
C LYS A 541 -3.78 -6.31 -35.95
N ALA A 542 -5.03 -6.69 -35.71
CA ALA A 542 -5.35 -7.78 -34.79
C ALA A 542 -4.78 -9.13 -35.25
N LEU A 543 -4.87 -9.44 -36.54
CA LEU A 543 -4.31 -10.66 -37.12
C LEU A 543 -2.78 -10.68 -37.09
N ASP A 544 -2.11 -9.55 -37.27
CA ASP A 544 -0.65 -9.47 -37.15
C ASP A 544 -0.18 -9.80 -35.72
N PHE A 545 -0.80 -9.20 -34.71
CA PHE A 545 -0.46 -9.50 -33.31
C PHE A 545 -0.85 -10.91 -32.91
N ALA A 546 -2.02 -11.40 -33.35
CA ALA A 546 -2.41 -12.78 -33.10
C ALA A 546 -1.42 -13.75 -33.75
N GLY A 547 -0.99 -13.51 -34.99
CA GLY A 547 -0.03 -14.38 -35.68
C GLY A 547 1.30 -14.48 -34.97
N ARG A 548 1.86 -13.35 -34.49
CA ARG A 548 3.08 -13.33 -33.67
C ARG A 548 2.91 -14.13 -32.38
N ILE A 549 1.81 -13.91 -31.66
CA ILE A 549 1.54 -14.62 -30.39
C ILE A 549 1.37 -16.13 -30.63
N LEU A 550 0.63 -16.52 -31.66
CA LEU A 550 0.43 -17.93 -32.01
C LEU A 550 1.73 -18.60 -32.46
N SER A 551 2.68 -17.85 -33.03
CA SER A 551 3.98 -18.39 -33.46
C SER A 551 4.85 -18.92 -32.33
N TRP A 552 4.59 -18.51 -31.08
CA TRP A 552 5.28 -19.06 -29.91
C TRP A 552 4.84 -20.47 -29.57
N ASP A 553 3.68 -20.92 -30.06
CA ASP A 553 3.35 -22.34 -30.04
C ASP A 553 4.32 -23.09 -30.96
N PRO A 554 5.10 -24.06 -30.44
CA PRO A 554 6.04 -24.83 -31.25
C PRO A 554 5.38 -25.57 -32.44
N ALA A 555 4.06 -25.82 -32.37
CA ALA A 555 3.31 -26.43 -33.47
C ALA A 555 3.03 -25.46 -34.64
N ILE A 556 3.15 -24.15 -34.42
CA ILE A 556 2.95 -23.10 -35.43
C ILE A 556 4.30 -22.58 -35.95
N GLY A 557 5.21 -22.21 -35.04
CA GLY A 557 6.62 -21.96 -35.32
C GLY A 557 6.98 -20.69 -36.13
N SER A 558 6.05 -20.01 -36.80
CA SER A 558 6.31 -18.72 -37.47
C SER A 558 5.15 -17.73 -37.44
N PRO A 559 5.41 -16.40 -37.49
CA PRO A 559 4.36 -15.39 -37.54
C PRO A 559 3.44 -15.52 -38.76
N GLU A 560 3.96 -15.94 -39.91
CA GLU A 560 3.20 -16.15 -41.14
C GLU A 560 2.19 -17.29 -40.97
N ALA A 561 2.65 -18.45 -40.48
CA ALA A 561 1.77 -19.60 -40.18
C ALA A 561 0.78 -19.26 -39.07
N GLY A 562 1.21 -18.49 -38.06
CA GLY A 562 0.34 -17.99 -37.00
C GLY A 562 -0.75 -17.07 -37.55
N ARG A 563 -0.43 -16.21 -38.51
CA ARG A 563 -1.41 -15.33 -39.16
C ARG A 563 -2.42 -16.13 -39.99
N GLU A 564 -1.97 -17.16 -40.72
CA GLU A 564 -2.87 -18.07 -41.44
C GLU A 564 -3.81 -18.81 -40.47
N ARG A 565 -3.29 -19.30 -39.34
CA ARG A 565 -4.09 -19.92 -38.28
C ARG A 565 -5.11 -18.95 -37.69
N ALA A 566 -4.70 -17.71 -37.39
CA ALA A 566 -5.58 -16.67 -36.89
C ALA A 566 -6.71 -16.34 -37.89
N LEU A 567 -6.38 -16.27 -39.19
CA LEU A 567 -7.36 -16.10 -40.27
C LEU A 567 -8.37 -17.26 -40.32
N ALA A 568 -7.91 -18.51 -40.21
CA ALA A 568 -8.77 -19.68 -40.20
C ALA A 568 -9.72 -19.71 -38.98
N LEU A 569 -9.23 -19.33 -37.80
CA LEU A 569 -10.03 -19.24 -36.57
C LEU A 569 -11.07 -18.11 -36.63
N LEU A 570 -10.77 -17.02 -37.33
CA LEU A 570 -11.71 -15.95 -37.59
C LEU A 570 -12.78 -16.39 -38.59
N ALA A 571 -12.37 -16.96 -39.73
CA ALA A 571 -13.26 -17.37 -40.81
C ALA A 571 -14.23 -18.49 -40.40
N SER A 572 -13.81 -19.40 -39.51
CA SER A 572 -14.66 -20.48 -38.99
C SER A 572 -15.63 -20.04 -37.89
N GLY A 573 -15.55 -18.80 -37.40
CA GLY A 573 -16.32 -18.32 -36.25
C GLY A 573 -15.82 -18.83 -34.89
N ALA A 574 -14.73 -19.61 -34.85
CA ALA A 574 -14.15 -20.14 -33.61
C ALA A 574 -13.70 -19.02 -32.65
N ALA A 575 -13.12 -17.94 -33.19
CA ALA A 575 -12.75 -16.77 -32.41
C ALA A 575 -13.98 -16.08 -31.79
N ARG A 576 -15.08 -15.93 -32.55
CA ARG A 576 -16.33 -15.35 -32.02
C ARG A 576 -16.92 -16.20 -30.88
N ALA A 577 -16.93 -17.52 -31.04
CA ALA A 577 -17.38 -18.45 -30.01
C ALA A 577 -16.47 -18.42 -28.76
N ALA A 578 -15.16 -18.23 -28.93
CA ALA A 578 -14.24 -18.04 -27.82
C ALA A 578 -14.51 -16.73 -27.05
N LEU A 579 -14.81 -15.62 -27.75
CA LEU A 579 -15.23 -14.39 -27.07
C LEU A 579 -16.48 -14.62 -26.21
N ASP A 580 -17.47 -15.38 -26.72
CA ASP A 580 -18.66 -15.71 -25.93
C ASP A 580 -18.31 -16.50 -24.68
N ARG A 581 -17.41 -17.50 -24.77
CA ARG A 581 -16.95 -18.24 -23.58
C ARG A 581 -16.27 -17.33 -22.56
N ILE A 582 -15.37 -16.44 -23.01
CA ILE A 582 -14.70 -15.46 -22.15
C ILE A 582 -15.73 -14.57 -21.45
N VAL A 583 -16.71 -14.04 -22.19
CA VAL A 583 -17.78 -13.19 -21.66
C VAL A 583 -18.63 -13.93 -20.63
N GLN A 584 -18.97 -15.20 -20.88
CA GLN A 584 -19.72 -16.01 -19.92
C GLN A 584 -18.92 -16.27 -18.65
N ALA A 585 -17.67 -16.71 -18.78
CA ALA A 585 -16.83 -17.08 -17.63
C ALA A 585 -16.56 -15.87 -16.72
N GLN A 586 -16.37 -14.68 -17.30
CA GLN A 586 -16.22 -13.42 -16.56
C GLN A 586 -17.51 -12.89 -15.93
N GLY A 587 -18.68 -13.37 -16.35
CA GLY A 587 -19.98 -12.83 -15.95
C GLY A 587 -20.52 -11.84 -16.98
N ARG A 588 -21.38 -12.34 -17.87
CA ARG A 588 -22.02 -11.58 -18.94
C ARG A 588 -22.88 -10.44 -18.39
N ARG A 589 -22.84 -9.28 -19.05
CA ARG A 589 -23.83 -8.21 -18.83
C ARG A 589 -25.16 -8.57 -19.49
N ALA A 590 -26.25 -8.49 -18.71
CA ALA A 590 -27.59 -8.83 -19.19
C ALA A 590 -28.03 -7.99 -20.39
N VAL A 591 -27.73 -6.69 -20.36
CA VAL A 591 -28.02 -5.75 -21.45
C VAL A 591 -26.74 -5.01 -21.81
N PRO A 592 -26.04 -5.39 -22.89
CA PRO A 592 -24.89 -4.65 -23.37
C PRO A 592 -25.29 -3.24 -23.81
N ALA A 593 -24.46 -2.26 -23.47
CA ALA A 593 -24.67 -0.89 -23.93
C ALA A 593 -24.59 -0.80 -25.46
N ARG A 594 -25.44 0.05 -26.05
CA ARG A 594 -25.48 0.36 -27.47
C ARG A 594 -25.07 1.83 -27.68
N PRO A 595 -24.68 2.23 -28.90
CA PRO A 595 -24.43 3.64 -29.20
C PRO A 595 -25.60 4.54 -28.75
N GLY A 596 -25.27 5.69 -28.18
CA GLY A 596 -26.23 6.62 -27.60
C GLY A 596 -27.29 7.06 -28.62
N PRO A 597 -28.56 7.21 -28.21
CA PRO A 597 -29.67 7.49 -29.11
C PRO A 597 -29.68 8.94 -29.61
N LEU A 598 -29.04 9.87 -28.88
CA LEU A 598 -28.92 11.25 -29.30
C LEU A 598 -27.70 11.38 -30.21
N THR A 599 -27.91 11.90 -31.42
CA THR A 599 -26.86 11.98 -32.43
C THR A 599 -26.73 13.36 -33.04
N HIS A 600 -25.50 13.74 -33.39
CA HIS A 600 -25.21 14.94 -34.18
C HIS A 600 -24.24 14.58 -35.31
N VAL A 601 -24.60 14.93 -36.54
CA VAL A 601 -23.80 14.63 -37.74
C VAL A 601 -22.88 15.80 -38.04
N VAL A 602 -21.57 15.59 -37.97
CA VAL A 602 -20.57 16.59 -38.36
C VAL A 602 -20.28 16.46 -39.85
N ARG A 603 -20.36 17.57 -40.56
CA ARG A 603 -20.28 17.63 -42.03
C ARG A 603 -19.06 18.41 -42.50
N ALA A 604 -18.50 18.01 -43.64
CA ALA A 604 -17.38 18.68 -44.28
C ALA A 604 -17.76 20.11 -44.68
N ARG A 605 -16.96 21.11 -44.29
CA ARG A 605 -17.22 22.53 -44.62
C ARG A 605 -16.88 22.89 -46.05
N ARG A 606 -16.02 22.09 -46.69
CA ARG A 606 -15.55 22.30 -48.05
C ARG A 606 -15.29 20.96 -48.72
N ALA A 607 -15.21 20.98 -50.05
CA ALA A 607 -14.76 19.83 -50.81
C ALA A 607 -13.24 19.66 -50.73
N GLY A 608 -12.76 18.43 -50.97
CA GLY A 608 -11.35 18.09 -51.11
C GLY A 608 -11.03 16.69 -50.59
N ARG A 609 -9.74 16.34 -50.64
CA ARG A 609 -9.22 15.08 -50.11
C ARG A 609 -8.83 15.22 -48.64
N ILE A 610 -9.28 14.32 -47.78
CA ILE A 610 -8.90 14.26 -46.37
C ILE A 610 -7.43 13.82 -46.28
N GLY A 611 -6.57 14.65 -45.68
CA GLY A 611 -5.15 14.34 -45.50
C GLY A 611 -4.86 13.47 -44.28
N GLY A 612 -5.71 13.53 -43.26
CA GLY A 612 -5.55 12.75 -42.03
C GLY A 612 -6.78 12.85 -41.12
N VAL A 613 -6.74 12.14 -39.99
CA VAL A 613 -7.75 12.26 -38.93
C VAL A 613 -7.01 12.45 -37.60
N ASP A 614 -7.20 13.59 -36.96
CA ASP A 614 -6.57 13.91 -35.67
C ASP A 614 -7.24 13.10 -34.55
N GLY A 615 -6.64 11.95 -34.22
CA GLY A 615 -7.16 11.06 -33.19
C GLY A 615 -7.24 11.70 -31.80
N TRP A 616 -6.40 12.69 -31.49
CA TRP A 616 -6.49 13.38 -30.20
C TRP A 616 -7.73 14.28 -30.15
N ARG A 617 -8.02 15.00 -31.25
CA ARG A 617 -9.23 15.83 -31.37
C ARG A 617 -10.49 14.97 -31.32
N ILE A 618 -10.54 13.89 -32.09
CA ILE A 618 -11.66 12.93 -32.10
C ILE A 618 -11.87 12.33 -30.72
N ALA A 619 -10.82 11.87 -30.04
CA ALA A 619 -10.96 11.37 -28.68
C ALA A 619 -11.48 12.44 -27.70
N GLY A 620 -11.07 13.71 -27.88
CA GLY A 620 -11.57 14.84 -27.10
C GLY A 620 -13.07 15.07 -27.26
N ILE A 621 -13.56 15.08 -28.51
CA ILE A 621 -14.99 15.22 -28.81
C ILE A 621 -15.78 14.04 -28.23
N ALA A 622 -15.29 12.80 -28.36
CA ALA A 622 -15.92 11.62 -27.79
C ALA A 622 -16.01 11.68 -26.25
N ARG A 623 -14.94 12.16 -25.58
CA ARG A 623 -14.97 12.39 -24.13
C ARG A 623 -15.99 13.46 -23.75
N ARG A 624 -16.07 14.54 -24.53
CA ARG A 624 -17.04 15.61 -24.29
C ARG A 624 -18.49 15.14 -24.46
N ALA A 625 -18.72 14.12 -25.30
CA ALA A 625 -20.02 13.48 -25.47
C ALA A 625 -20.40 12.52 -24.33
N GLY A 626 -19.47 12.22 -23.40
CA GLY A 626 -19.72 11.40 -22.21
C GLY A 626 -18.84 10.16 -22.07
N ALA A 627 -18.04 9.80 -23.07
CA ALA A 627 -17.18 8.63 -23.01
C ALA A 627 -16.00 8.84 -22.03
N PRO A 628 -15.50 7.80 -21.32
CA PRO A 628 -15.96 6.41 -21.29
C PRO A 628 -17.02 6.11 -20.22
N PHE A 629 -17.46 7.12 -19.46
CA PHE A 629 -18.38 6.93 -18.33
C PHE A 629 -19.77 6.54 -18.81
N ASP A 630 -20.27 7.27 -19.80
CA ASP A 630 -21.36 6.78 -20.61
C ASP A 630 -20.82 5.81 -21.67
N LYS A 631 -21.29 4.57 -21.62
CA LYS A 631 -20.81 3.51 -22.52
C LYS A 631 -21.35 3.65 -23.94
N GLY A 632 -22.49 4.30 -24.12
CA GLY A 632 -23.09 4.55 -25.44
C GLY A 632 -22.51 5.79 -26.13
N ALA A 633 -21.92 6.72 -25.38
CA ALA A 633 -21.30 7.91 -25.93
C ALA A 633 -20.03 7.63 -26.73
N GLY A 634 -19.79 8.44 -27.76
CA GLY A 634 -18.61 8.33 -28.60
C GLY A 634 -18.77 8.91 -30.00
N ILE A 635 -17.93 8.47 -30.93
CA ILE A 635 -17.91 8.92 -32.33
C ILE A 635 -17.92 7.71 -33.27
N ASP A 636 -18.76 7.77 -34.31
CA ASP A 636 -18.75 6.86 -35.45
C ASP A 636 -18.16 7.56 -36.68
N LEU A 637 -16.94 7.18 -37.05
CA LEU A 637 -16.24 7.72 -38.22
C LEU A 637 -16.85 7.18 -39.51
N LEU A 638 -17.23 8.08 -40.42
CA LEU A 638 -17.79 7.76 -41.73
C LEU A 638 -16.79 7.96 -42.86
N ARG A 639 -15.75 8.77 -42.63
CA ARG A 639 -14.68 9.06 -43.58
C ARG A 639 -13.32 8.80 -42.95
N ARG A 640 -12.33 8.52 -43.78
CA ARG A 640 -10.96 8.17 -43.42
C ARG A 640 -9.97 9.08 -44.14
N ALA A 641 -8.72 9.04 -43.69
CA ALA A 641 -7.61 9.65 -44.43
C ALA A 641 -7.55 9.09 -45.85
N GLY A 642 -7.42 9.96 -46.84
CA GLY A 642 -7.39 9.62 -48.26
C GLY A 642 -8.74 9.73 -48.96
N ASP A 643 -9.87 9.78 -48.25
CA ASP A 643 -11.20 9.91 -48.87
C ASP A 643 -11.38 11.29 -49.51
N ASP A 644 -12.03 11.34 -50.68
CA ASP A 644 -12.54 12.58 -51.27
C ASP A 644 -13.94 12.88 -50.71
N VAL A 645 -14.17 14.13 -50.30
CA VAL A 645 -15.47 14.58 -49.78
C VAL A 645 -15.94 15.85 -50.46
N THR A 646 -17.26 16.02 -50.53
CA THR A 646 -17.92 17.26 -50.97
C THR A 646 -18.36 18.11 -49.77
N ALA A 647 -18.57 19.41 -49.99
CA ALA A 647 -19.11 20.28 -48.94
C ALA A 647 -20.52 19.80 -48.51
N GLY A 648 -20.74 19.66 -47.21
CA GLY A 648 -21.99 19.14 -46.62
C GLY A 648 -22.01 17.62 -46.42
N GLU A 649 -21.02 16.88 -46.91
CA GLU A 649 -20.92 15.43 -46.74
C GLU A 649 -20.57 15.06 -45.29
N ALA A 650 -21.11 13.95 -44.78
CA ALA A 650 -20.91 13.57 -43.38
C ALA A 650 -19.51 13.00 -43.15
N LEU A 651 -18.77 13.57 -42.18
CA LEU A 651 -17.44 13.12 -41.77
C LEU A 651 -17.54 12.05 -40.67
N PHE A 652 -18.34 12.33 -39.64
CA PHE A 652 -18.59 11.44 -38.51
C PHE A 652 -19.88 11.78 -37.78
N VAL A 653 -20.36 10.87 -36.95
CA VAL A 653 -21.54 11.05 -36.09
C VAL A 653 -21.10 11.02 -34.63
N ILE A 654 -21.51 12.02 -33.87
CA ILE A 654 -21.37 12.06 -32.41
C ILE A 654 -22.56 11.35 -31.80
N HIS A 655 -22.31 10.41 -30.88
CA HIS A 655 -23.32 9.74 -30.06
C HIS A 655 -23.21 10.20 -28.61
N ALA A 656 -24.33 10.48 -27.96
CA ALA A 656 -24.41 10.81 -26.54
C ALA A 656 -25.70 10.26 -25.91
N ALA A 657 -25.71 10.14 -24.58
CA ALA A 657 -26.92 9.78 -23.84
C ALA A 657 -27.70 11.01 -23.34
N ALA A 658 -27.02 12.15 -23.12
CA ALA A 658 -27.63 13.37 -22.61
C ALA A 658 -27.48 14.53 -23.60
N ALA A 659 -28.52 15.36 -23.72
CA ALA A 659 -28.52 16.50 -24.64
C ALA A 659 -27.43 17.55 -24.34
N PRO A 660 -27.12 17.91 -23.08
CA PRO A 660 -26.04 18.86 -22.79
C PRO A 660 -24.66 18.36 -23.27
N ASP A 661 -24.38 17.06 -23.13
CA ASP A 661 -23.11 16.47 -23.58
C ASP A 661 -23.02 16.48 -25.11
N LEU A 662 -24.12 16.15 -25.81
CA LEU A 662 -24.18 16.23 -27.27
C LEU A 662 -23.94 17.66 -27.77
N GLN A 663 -24.61 18.64 -27.16
CA GLN A 663 -24.46 20.05 -27.53
C GLN A 663 -23.02 20.52 -27.31
N ALA A 664 -22.41 20.15 -26.20
CA ALA A 664 -21.04 20.53 -25.89
C ALA A 664 -20.01 19.85 -26.82
N ALA A 665 -20.24 18.59 -27.20
CA ALA A 665 -19.41 17.88 -28.15
C ALA A 665 -19.56 18.43 -29.58
N ALA A 666 -20.78 18.76 -30.00
CA ALA A 666 -21.05 19.39 -31.30
C ALA A 666 -20.38 20.76 -31.39
N ALA A 667 -20.52 21.62 -30.37
CA ALA A 667 -19.85 22.91 -30.33
C ALA A 667 -18.31 22.79 -30.40
N MET A 668 -17.75 21.73 -29.79
CA MET A 668 -16.31 21.44 -29.91
C MET A 668 -15.95 21.03 -31.36
N ALA A 669 -16.75 20.19 -32.01
CA ALA A 669 -16.52 19.80 -33.41
C ALA A 669 -16.69 20.98 -34.40
N GLU A 670 -17.57 21.94 -34.09
CA GLU A 670 -17.74 23.18 -34.86
C GLU A 670 -16.53 24.13 -34.77
N GLN A 671 -15.71 24.02 -33.74
CA GLN A 671 -14.46 24.78 -33.68
C GLN A 671 -13.37 24.11 -34.51
N ASP A 672 -13.26 22.78 -34.40
CA ASP A 672 -12.29 21.96 -35.11
C ASP A 672 -12.80 20.51 -35.12
N ASP A 673 -13.08 20.00 -36.33
CA ASP A 673 -13.64 18.68 -36.58
C ASP A 673 -12.56 17.57 -36.60
N GLY A 674 -11.26 17.94 -36.59
CA GLY A 674 -10.16 16.98 -36.60
C GLY A 674 -9.90 16.32 -37.96
N PHE A 675 -10.46 16.83 -39.06
CA PHE A 675 -10.24 16.33 -40.42
C PHE A 675 -9.42 17.33 -41.26
N PRO A 676 -8.08 17.38 -41.09
CA PRO A 676 -7.25 18.18 -41.97
C PRO A 676 -7.35 17.65 -43.41
N PHE A 677 -7.57 18.56 -44.35
CA PHE A 677 -7.53 18.27 -45.78
C PHE A 677 -6.10 18.35 -46.30
N ALA A 678 -5.76 17.55 -47.31
CA ALA A 678 -4.46 17.60 -47.96
C ALA A 678 -4.19 19.01 -48.53
N ALA A 679 -2.93 19.44 -48.48
CA ALA A 679 -2.49 20.60 -49.25
C ALA A 679 -2.68 20.26 -50.74
N GLY A 680 -3.41 21.13 -51.45
CA GLY A 680 -3.75 20.94 -52.85
C GLY A 680 -2.57 21.11 -53.80
#